data_AF-A0A4P5WQT2-F1
#
_entry.id   AF-A0A4P5WQT2-F1
#
_cell.length_a   1.000
_cell.length_b   1.000
_cell.length_c   1.000
_cell.angle_alpha   90.00
_cell.angle_beta   90.00
_cell.angle_gamma   90.00
#
_symmetry.space_group_name_H-M   'P 1'
#
loop_
_entity.id
_entity.type
_entity.pdbx_description
1 polymer ?
#
loop_
_entity_poly.entity_id
_entity_poly.type
_entity_poly.pdbx_seq_one_letter_code
_entity_poly.pdbx_strand_id
1 'polypeptide(L)'
;MLRADETSLPRQPLQPQPATMYALTGATVWVTAEKSVENAVVLIADGKIVGVGAGLSIPPQAQQIALPGRTIYPGFIDAYHEQSISSDRLTGTARYWNGQVTPQLSVADQPAVPEDTAALRKQGFVARLIAPDAGVVRGRSAVLSTAGGDPARTLLSRDAAQHLLLTLSRRSRGSGYPGSPMGAVALARQAILDAQWYRDAHAAVAADPALPLPEQNDALAALQPVLNGSMPIMVTASNEQFVQRADQFAAEFGLTLVIVGSGREYRRLSEIAQLRRPMILPLAFPRPPAVSTPEAAENVTLEDLLHWDIAPENPARVDAAGIRFAFTTSRLSSSSDFLKSLRKAVSRGLSRTSALRALTSGAAEILGISSQLGTLEPGRLASLVITDGDLFGDQTKVIETWVSGQRFQHEASPARQSAGSYELALSQSGTFPQKLYLEITDTAGRLKGRISRNPLPAAEARKGRRYDDKPADADKPADAAAPGAPAASAAPDAGAASAAAAATAAAAAAPADAAAVAAQPQADPQPAKTKEVVELKSVRLENTRLSANFTGTDWGIEGSIRFSLAMTEPDPALRDRPAAIGTLIWPDGTTSVTTASRIDAAAPAAVPAGPAEAAPAAAGTAAADKPAVQPAAAAPVKVTASFEVNYPLGSFGRTSLPAVTGPVAFVHATIWTCGPAGILEDATLLIDGGRIVSVGRDIPIPANAQVVDVRGMHLTPGIIDCHSHFATDGGVNEGTQAVTSEVRVGDFVDANDITIYRQLAGGVTAANILHGSANPIGGQNQVVKLRWGMTGDGLKFTEAPAGIKFALGENVKQSNRTEGGGRYPATRMGVEQVFRDAFEAARDYQQRHDSWQKSRRGLPPRRDLELEAISEVVLGRRWIHCHSYRQDEILALLEILEEYNIRIGTLQHILEGYKVADELAKHGAMASAFSDWWAYKFEVYDAIPYAGALMHQQGVVVSFNSDDGELARHLNQEAAKAVKYGGIPREEALKFVTLNPAKQLRIDHLTGSIEAGKHADFVVWNGDPLSNFTRCEQTWVDGRRYFSRDEDQQMRQEAAGRRNVLIQKVLASGEESRESSSGADDPAALWPRFDEYCAHFRHQAALQQQRERQQLEVQQQAAP
;
A
#
# COMPACT_ATOMS: atom_id res chain seq x y z
N MET A 1 -18.82 -12.37 61.91
CA MET A 1 -18.73 -10.93 62.25
C MET A 1 -18.75 -10.15 60.96
N LEU A 2 -19.58 -9.11 60.86
CA LEU A 2 -19.54 -8.15 59.75
C LEU A 2 -18.75 -6.92 60.18
N ARG A 3 -17.83 -6.46 59.35
CA ARG A 3 -17.39 -5.07 59.29
C ARG A 3 -17.55 -4.61 57.85
N ALA A 4 -18.35 -3.59 57.63
CA ALA A 4 -18.37 -2.87 56.37
C ALA A 4 -17.36 -1.73 56.47
N ASP A 5 -16.43 -1.65 55.52
CA ASP A 5 -15.67 -0.42 55.31
C ASP A 5 -16.49 0.48 54.37
N GLU A 6 -17.19 1.45 54.97
CA GLU A 6 -17.98 2.45 54.24
C GLU A 6 -17.08 3.47 53.54
N THR A 7 -16.47 3.07 52.42
CA THR A 7 -15.90 4.00 51.43
C THR A 7 -16.88 4.23 50.27
N SER A 8 -18.15 4.49 50.63
CA SER A 8 -19.15 4.97 49.67
C SER A 8 -18.76 6.39 49.22
N LEU A 9 -18.01 6.48 48.12
CA LEU A 9 -17.84 7.72 47.37
C LEU A 9 -19.23 8.35 47.15
N PRO A 10 -19.39 9.66 47.38
CA PRO A 10 -20.68 10.30 47.16
C PRO A 10 -21.06 10.10 45.70
N ARG A 11 -22.18 9.42 45.45
CA ARG A 11 -22.77 9.34 44.11
C ARG A 11 -22.99 10.78 43.65
N GLN A 12 -22.18 11.26 42.71
CA GLN A 12 -22.44 12.55 42.08
C GLN A 12 -23.88 12.49 41.53
N PRO A 13 -24.76 13.43 41.92
CA PRO A 13 -26.08 13.49 41.31
C PRO A 13 -25.89 13.69 39.80
N LEU A 14 -26.55 12.86 39.00
CA LEU A 14 -26.62 13.01 37.55
C LEU A 14 -27.46 14.25 37.24
N GLN A 15 -26.89 15.43 37.48
CA GLN A 15 -27.57 16.70 37.29
C GLN A 15 -27.81 16.91 35.79
N PRO A 16 -29.07 17.10 35.35
CA PRO A 16 -29.31 17.68 34.04
C PRO A 16 -28.71 19.08 34.01
N GLN A 17 -28.07 19.45 32.90
CA GLN A 17 -27.68 20.84 32.69
C GLN A 17 -28.93 21.73 32.57
N PRO A 18 -28.83 23.05 32.85
CA PRO A 18 -29.91 23.98 32.50
C PRO A 18 -30.21 23.85 31.00
N ALA A 19 -31.49 23.71 30.66
CA ALA A 19 -31.92 23.40 29.30
C ALA A 19 -31.47 24.48 28.32
N THR A 20 -30.48 24.15 27.49
CA THR A 20 -29.93 25.06 26.48
C THR A 20 -30.59 24.79 25.14
N MET A 21 -31.38 25.76 24.69
CA MET A 21 -32.10 25.68 23.42
C MET A 21 -31.52 26.68 22.42
N TYR A 22 -31.24 26.22 21.20
CA TYR A 22 -30.72 27.04 20.11
C TYR A 22 -31.63 26.94 18.88
N ALA A 23 -31.68 28.00 18.09
CA ALA A 23 -32.32 28.03 16.79
C ALA A 23 -31.34 28.60 15.75
N LEU A 24 -30.79 27.74 14.90
CA LEU A 24 -29.94 28.15 13.78
C LEU A 24 -30.85 28.54 12.61
N THR A 25 -30.74 29.74 12.04
CA THR A 25 -31.74 30.27 11.09
C THR A 25 -31.14 30.80 9.80
N GLY A 26 -31.86 30.66 8.69
CA GLY A 26 -31.52 31.31 7.41
C GLY A 26 -30.39 30.67 6.61
N ALA A 27 -30.00 29.44 6.95
CA ALA A 27 -29.02 28.65 6.22
C ALA A 27 -29.70 27.62 5.28
N THR A 28 -28.94 27.11 4.31
CA THR A 28 -29.31 25.90 3.57
C THR A 28 -28.85 24.67 4.34
N VAL A 29 -29.76 23.79 4.71
CA VAL A 29 -29.49 22.64 5.61
C VAL A 29 -29.63 21.33 4.85
N TRP A 30 -28.55 20.56 4.76
CA TRP A 30 -28.56 19.18 4.28
C TRP A 30 -28.98 18.25 5.43
N VAL A 31 -30.19 17.68 5.31
CA VAL A 31 -30.77 16.75 6.30
C VAL A 31 -30.16 15.36 6.13
N THR A 32 -29.96 14.96 4.86
CA THR A 32 -29.21 13.78 4.43
C THR A 32 -28.27 14.17 3.29
N ALA A 33 -27.56 13.23 2.68
CA ALA A 33 -26.71 13.52 1.52
C ALA A 33 -27.51 13.89 0.25
N GLU A 34 -28.79 13.48 0.21
CA GLU A 34 -29.70 13.59 -0.93
C GLU A 34 -30.75 14.72 -0.75
N LYS A 35 -30.99 15.16 0.49
CA LYS A 35 -32.08 16.09 0.84
C LYS A 35 -31.57 17.34 1.54
N SER A 36 -31.74 18.50 0.90
CA SER A 36 -31.52 19.83 1.48
C SER A 36 -32.84 20.57 1.73
N VAL A 37 -32.77 21.63 2.55
CA VAL A 37 -33.85 22.59 2.81
C VAL A 37 -33.25 24.00 2.84
N GLU A 38 -33.73 24.90 1.99
CA GLU A 38 -33.29 26.30 1.94
C GLU A 38 -34.01 27.16 3.00
N ASN A 39 -33.35 28.24 3.47
CA ASN A 39 -33.86 29.16 4.49
C ASN A 39 -34.41 28.44 5.74
N ALA A 40 -33.78 27.31 6.10
CA ALA A 40 -34.25 26.45 7.16
C ALA A 40 -33.95 26.99 8.55
N VAL A 41 -34.71 26.47 9.52
CA VAL A 41 -34.44 26.54 10.94
C VAL A 41 -33.98 25.16 11.41
N VAL A 42 -32.92 25.11 12.22
CA VAL A 42 -32.52 23.93 13.00
C VAL A 42 -32.76 24.24 14.47
N LEU A 43 -33.70 23.54 15.09
CA LEU A 43 -33.97 23.63 16.54
C LEU A 43 -33.15 22.57 17.27
N ILE A 44 -32.35 23.01 18.23
CA ILE A 44 -31.51 22.17 19.11
C ILE A 44 -31.99 22.38 20.54
N ALA A 45 -32.15 21.31 21.31
CA ALA A 45 -32.34 21.36 22.76
C ALA A 45 -31.61 20.17 23.41
N ASP A 46 -31.01 20.40 24.59
CA ASP A 46 -30.41 19.35 25.43
C ASP A 46 -29.44 18.41 24.66
N GLY A 47 -28.63 19.00 23.78
CA GLY A 47 -27.67 18.29 22.94
C GLY A 47 -28.24 17.52 21.75
N LYS A 48 -29.54 17.62 21.48
CA LYS A 48 -30.26 16.90 20.42
C LYS A 48 -30.98 17.82 19.44
N ILE A 49 -31.24 17.30 18.25
CA ILE A 49 -32.06 17.95 17.22
C ILE A 49 -33.54 17.74 17.57
N VAL A 50 -34.32 18.81 17.59
CA VAL A 50 -35.77 18.79 17.87
C VAL A 50 -36.59 18.96 16.59
N GLY A 51 -36.09 19.72 15.62
CA GLY A 51 -36.75 19.94 14.34
C GLY A 51 -35.84 20.59 13.31
N VAL A 52 -36.02 20.23 12.04
CA VAL A 52 -35.37 20.88 10.88
C VAL A 52 -36.40 21.12 9.79
N GLY A 53 -36.49 22.36 9.29
CA GLY A 53 -37.42 22.73 8.23
C GLY A 53 -37.51 24.25 8.01
N ALA A 54 -38.05 24.64 6.86
CA ALA A 54 -38.40 26.04 6.60
C ALA A 54 -39.66 26.42 7.42
N GLY A 55 -39.67 27.62 7.99
CA GLY A 55 -40.84 28.17 8.69
C GLY A 55 -41.20 27.53 10.04
N LEU A 56 -40.30 26.75 10.67
CA LEU A 56 -40.52 26.27 12.05
C LEU A 56 -40.69 27.44 13.02
N SER A 57 -41.66 27.34 13.93
CA SER A 57 -41.84 28.28 15.02
C SER A 57 -40.66 28.19 15.99
N ILE A 58 -39.92 29.30 16.15
CA ILE A 58 -38.81 29.40 17.09
C ILE A 58 -39.38 29.65 18.49
N PRO A 59 -39.10 28.78 19.49
CA PRO A 59 -39.59 29.01 20.86
C PRO A 59 -38.92 30.25 21.49
N PRO A 60 -39.63 31.06 22.31
CA PRO A 60 -39.09 32.29 22.88
C PRO A 60 -37.80 32.12 23.71
N GLN A 61 -37.61 30.94 24.29
CA GLN A 61 -36.42 30.58 25.07
C GLN A 61 -35.21 30.09 24.23
N ALA A 62 -35.35 29.99 22.91
CA ALA A 62 -34.27 29.51 22.05
C ALA A 62 -33.32 30.65 21.64
N GLN A 63 -32.03 30.50 21.93
CA GLN A 63 -31.00 31.42 21.47
C GLN A 63 -30.87 31.33 19.94
N GLN A 64 -31.29 32.39 19.24
CA GLN A 64 -31.22 32.45 17.78
C GLN A 64 -29.80 32.75 17.30
N ILE A 65 -29.37 32.05 16.26
CA ILE A 65 -28.09 32.25 15.58
C ILE A 65 -28.38 32.32 14.07
N ALA A 66 -28.37 33.54 13.53
CA ALA A 66 -28.59 33.79 12.11
C ALA A 66 -27.35 33.40 11.29
N LEU A 67 -27.55 32.59 10.26
CA LEU A 67 -26.51 32.04 9.39
C LEU A 67 -26.82 32.27 7.89
N PRO A 68 -27.13 33.53 7.49
CA PRO A 68 -27.49 33.84 6.10
C PRO A 68 -26.37 33.48 5.13
N GLY A 69 -26.73 32.81 4.03
CA GLY A 69 -25.79 32.38 2.99
C GLY A 69 -24.84 31.26 3.41
N ARG A 70 -24.99 30.67 4.60
CA ARG A 70 -24.21 29.52 5.06
C ARG A 70 -24.87 28.21 4.66
N THR A 71 -24.07 27.15 4.63
CA THR A 71 -24.58 25.78 4.46
C THR A 71 -24.31 24.96 5.72
N ILE A 72 -25.29 24.14 6.12
CA ILE A 72 -25.19 23.23 7.27
C ILE A 72 -25.27 21.79 6.75
N TYR A 73 -24.39 20.94 7.26
CA TYR A 73 -24.32 19.51 6.93
C TYR A 73 -24.38 18.65 8.21
N PRO A 74 -24.74 17.36 8.13
CA PRO A 74 -24.58 16.44 9.26
C PRO A 74 -23.10 16.34 9.63
N GLY A 75 -22.80 16.20 10.92
CA GLY A 75 -21.44 16.08 11.43
C GLY A 75 -20.68 14.90 10.82
N PHE A 76 -19.42 15.11 10.40
CA PHE A 76 -18.65 14.07 9.73
C PHE A 76 -18.09 13.05 10.74
N ILE A 77 -17.96 11.80 10.32
CA ILE A 77 -17.53 10.68 11.15
C ILE A 77 -16.26 10.09 10.52
N ASP A 78 -15.16 10.09 11.27
CA ASP A 78 -13.90 9.47 10.87
C ASP A 78 -13.96 7.98 11.18
N ALA A 79 -14.15 7.15 10.15
CA ALA A 79 -14.57 5.77 10.34
C ALA A 79 -13.46 4.83 10.86
N TYR A 80 -12.21 5.27 10.93
CA TYR A 80 -11.09 4.47 11.44
C TYR A 80 -9.91 5.33 11.89
N HIS A 81 -9.24 4.98 12.98
CA HIS A 81 -7.97 5.55 13.40
C HIS A 81 -7.25 4.55 14.31
N GLU A 82 -5.95 4.33 14.09
CA GLU A 82 -5.13 3.44 14.93
C GLU A 82 -4.49 4.23 16.07
N GLN A 83 -4.58 3.70 17.29
CA GLN A 83 -3.95 4.29 18.46
C GLN A 83 -3.33 3.22 19.37
N SER A 84 -2.19 3.53 19.96
CA SER A 84 -1.54 2.69 20.98
C SER A 84 -2.35 2.74 22.27
N ILE A 85 -2.75 1.57 22.77
CA ILE A 85 -3.51 1.39 24.02
C ILE A 85 -2.64 0.61 25.00
N SER A 86 -2.59 1.01 26.28
CA SER A 86 -1.77 0.28 27.24
C SER A 86 -2.32 -1.11 27.54
N SER A 87 -1.45 -2.12 27.44
CA SER A 87 -1.70 -3.50 27.82
C SER A 87 -1.65 -3.75 29.34
N ASP A 88 -1.38 -2.74 30.16
CA ASP A 88 -1.32 -2.84 31.64
C ASP A 88 -2.59 -3.49 32.22
N ARG A 89 -3.76 -3.20 31.64
CA ARG A 89 -5.06 -3.78 32.08
C ARG A 89 -5.29 -5.24 31.67
N LEU A 90 -4.38 -5.86 30.92
CA LEU A 90 -4.35 -7.31 30.72
C LEU A 90 -3.69 -8.02 31.93
N THR A 91 -3.18 -7.29 32.92
CA THR A 91 -2.63 -7.85 34.17
C THR A 91 -3.75 -8.47 35.00
N GLY A 92 -3.62 -9.74 35.35
CA GLY A 92 -4.67 -10.50 36.05
C GLY A 92 -5.75 -11.11 35.14
N THR A 93 -5.74 -10.84 33.82
CA THR A 93 -6.60 -11.56 32.86
C THR A 93 -6.03 -12.93 32.51
N ALA A 94 -6.89 -13.90 32.23
CA ALA A 94 -6.54 -15.20 31.67
C ALA A 94 -6.29 -15.04 30.16
N ARG A 95 -5.03 -14.87 29.77
CA ARG A 95 -4.62 -14.52 28.39
C ARG A 95 -4.61 -15.73 27.46
N TYR A 96 -4.65 -15.47 26.16
CA TYR A 96 -4.24 -16.45 25.15
C TYR A 96 -2.73 -16.73 25.24
N TRP A 97 -2.28 -17.90 24.77
CA TRP A 97 -0.87 -18.30 24.87
C TRP A 97 0.08 -17.38 24.07
N ASN A 98 -0.41 -16.80 22.97
CA ASN A 98 0.35 -15.87 22.13
C ASN A 98 -0.01 -14.41 22.42
N GLY A 99 0.99 -13.58 22.72
CA GLY A 99 0.82 -12.15 23.03
C GLY A 99 0.30 -11.27 21.89
N GLN A 100 0.28 -11.75 20.65
CA GLN A 100 -0.32 -11.07 19.49
C GLN A 100 -1.85 -11.26 19.40
N VAL A 101 -2.46 -11.99 20.34
CA VAL A 101 -3.92 -12.24 20.41
C VAL A 101 -4.48 -11.63 21.70
N THR A 102 -5.02 -10.42 21.58
CA THR A 102 -5.56 -9.60 22.68
C THR A 102 -7.01 -9.11 22.45
N PRO A 103 -7.97 -9.95 21.99
CA PRO A 103 -9.36 -9.55 21.74
C PRO A 103 -10.09 -8.99 22.96
N GLN A 104 -9.67 -9.38 24.17
CA GLN A 104 -10.24 -8.86 25.42
C GLN A 104 -9.90 -7.38 25.67
N LEU A 105 -8.82 -6.85 25.08
CA LEU A 105 -8.46 -5.43 25.14
C LEU A 105 -9.57 -4.58 24.48
N SER A 106 -10.11 -3.57 25.18
CA SER A 106 -11.08 -2.62 24.61
C SER A 106 -10.62 -1.19 24.81
N VAL A 107 -10.72 -0.39 23.75
CA VAL A 107 -10.44 1.05 23.81
C VAL A 107 -11.40 1.76 24.79
N ALA A 108 -12.64 1.26 24.92
CA ALA A 108 -13.62 1.87 25.81
C ALA A 108 -13.32 1.70 27.31
N ASP A 109 -12.31 0.90 27.69
CA ASP A 109 -11.82 0.82 29.06
C ASP A 109 -10.73 1.87 29.35
N GLN A 110 -10.07 2.40 28.31
CA GLN A 110 -9.13 3.52 28.39
C GLN A 110 -9.47 4.57 27.29
N PRO A 111 -10.61 5.29 27.37
CA PRO A 111 -11.02 6.20 26.30
C PRO A 111 -10.14 7.46 26.29
N ALA A 112 -9.08 7.42 25.50
CA ALA A 112 -8.22 8.56 25.24
C ALA A 112 -8.86 9.47 24.19
N VAL A 113 -8.93 10.78 24.46
CA VAL A 113 -9.30 11.79 23.46
C VAL A 113 -8.05 12.13 22.63
N PRO A 114 -8.04 11.95 21.30
CA PRO A 114 -6.86 12.23 20.48
C PRO A 114 -6.42 13.70 20.54
N GLU A 115 -5.11 13.95 20.53
CA GLU A 115 -4.56 15.31 20.58
C GLU A 115 -4.97 16.18 19.37
N ASP A 116 -5.16 15.57 18.20
CA ASP A 116 -5.59 16.25 16.97
C ASP A 116 -7.10 16.57 16.93
N THR A 117 -7.87 16.34 18.00
CA THR A 117 -9.32 16.58 18.06
C THR A 117 -9.71 18.01 17.65
N ALA A 118 -8.86 19.01 17.90
CA ALA A 118 -9.09 20.38 17.43
C ALA A 118 -8.91 20.54 15.90
N ALA A 119 -7.99 19.79 15.27
CA ALA A 119 -7.81 19.76 13.82
C ALA A 119 -8.93 18.97 13.13
N LEU A 120 -9.35 17.84 13.72
CA LEU A 120 -10.54 17.07 13.32
C LEU A 120 -11.78 17.96 13.22
N ARG A 121 -12.10 18.71 14.30
CA ARG A 121 -13.25 19.63 14.28
C ARG A 121 -13.12 20.70 13.20
N LYS A 122 -11.92 21.20 12.88
CA LYS A 122 -11.68 22.13 11.75
C LYS A 122 -11.90 21.53 10.36
N GLN A 123 -11.96 20.21 10.23
CA GLN A 123 -12.40 19.52 9.01
C GLN A 123 -13.90 19.15 9.04
N GLY A 124 -14.61 19.37 10.16
CA GLY A 124 -16.02 19.03 10.34
C GLY A 124 -16.29 17.71 11.07
N PHE A 125 -15.26 17.02 11.59
CA PHE A 125 -15.45 15.75 12.28
C PHE A 125 -16.04 15.91 13.69
N VAL A 126 -17.15 15.21 13.94
CA VAL A 126 -17.90 15.18 15.22
C VAL A 126 -17.68 13.88 16.00
N ALA A 127 -17.22 12.82 15.33
CA ALA A 127 -16.88 11.54 15.94
C ALA A 127 -15.73 10.85 15.18
N ARG A 128 -14.98 9.98 15.87
CA ARG A 128 -13.92 9.12 15.31
C ARG A 128 -14.00 7.73 15.94
N LEU A 129 -13.83 6.67 15.14
CA LEU A 129 -13.55 5.32 15.66
C LEU A 129 -12.06 5.21 16.02
N ILE A 130 -11.76 4.75 17.23
CA ILE A 130 -10.40 4.46 17.69
C ILE A 130 -10.23 2.94 17.80
N ALA A 131 -9.21 2.41 17.13
CA ALA A 131 -8.85 0.99 17.11
C ALA A 131 -7.44 0.76 17.71
N PRO A 132 -7.18 -0.36 18.39
CA PRO A 132 -5.82 -0.70 18.86
C PRO A 132 -4.85 -0.92 17.68
N ASP A 133 -3.59 -0.51 17.83
CA ASP A 133 -2.59 -0.51 16.75
C ASP A 133 -1.61 -1.71 16.73
N ALA A 134 -1.62 -2.55 17.77
CA ALA A 134 -0.71 -3.68 17.95
C ALA A 134 -1.45 -5.04 18.01
N GLY A 135 -0.76 -6.12 17.64
CA GLY A 135 -1.32 -7.48 17.59
C GLY A 135 -1.75 -7.94 16.19
N VAL A 136 -2.07 -9.23 16.11
CA VAL A 136 -2.75 -9.90 15.00
C VAL A 136 -4.27 -9.90 15.23
N VAL A 137 -4.71 -10.27 16.44
CA VAL A 137 -6.08 -10.08 16.92
C VAL A 137 -6.04 -9.01 18.00
N ARG A 138 -6.21 -7.74 17.60
CA ARG A 138 -5.72 -6.58 18.35
C ARG A 138 -6.56 -6.21 19.57
N GLY A 139 -7.88 -6.26 19.44
CA GLY A 139 -8.83 -5.81 20.46
C GLY A 139 -10.05 -5.10 19.88
N ARG A 140 -10.90 -4.56 20.74
CA ARG A 140 -12.19 -3.94 20.39
C ARG A 140 -12.09 -2.42 20.32
N SER A 141 -12.66 -1.84 19.26
CA SER A 141 -12.70 -0.39 19.05
C SER A 141 -13.90 0.29 19.69
N ALA A 142 -13.68 1.52 20.16
CA ALA A 142 -14.72 2.43 20.59
C ALA A 142 -14.96 3.52 19.54
N VAL A 143 -16.17 4.10 19.51
CA VAL A 143 -16.44 5.35 18.78
C VAL A 143 -16.55 6.49 19.78
N LEU A 144 -15.74 7.52 19.60
CA LEU A 144 -15.63 8.66 20.51
C LEU A 144 -16.09 9.96 19.84
N SER A 145 -16.76 10.80 20.61
CA SER A 145 -17.17 12.17 20.27
C SER A 145 -15.98 13.13 20.30
N THR A 146 -15.87 14.00 19.29
CA THR A 146 -14.82 15.03 19.23
C THR A 146 -15.10 16.25 20.12
N ALA A 147 -16.12 16.22 20.98
CA ALA A 147 -16.36 17.27 21.97
C ALA A 147 -15.19 17.39 22.97
N GLY A 148 -14.64 16.25 23.40
CA GLY A 148 -13.67 16.16 24.50
C GLY A 148 -14.33 16.26 25.88
N GLY A 149 -13.50 16.28 26.93
CA GLY A 149 -13.96 16.26 28.33
C GLY A 149 -14.05 14.83 28.90
N ASP A 150 -15.04 14.62 29.77
CA ASP A 150 -15.28 13.37 30.52
C ASP A 150 -15.43 12.14 29.60
N PRO A 151 -14.58 11.10 29.72
CA PRO A 151 -14.70 9.84 28.98
C PRO A 151 -16.08 9.18 29.05
N ALA A 152 -16.80 9.33 30.17
CA ALA A 152 -18.15 8.78 30.33
C ALA A 152 -19.22 9.53 29.51
N ARG A 153 -18.86 10.68 28.90
CA ARG A 153 -19.74 11.52 28.06
C ARG A 153 -19.30 11.57 26.60
N THR A 154 -18.06 11.17 26.28
CA THR A 154 -17.56 11.14 24.91
C THR A 154 -17.75 9.78 24.22
N LEU A 155 -17.99 8.69 24.97
CA LEU A 155 -18.20 7.36 24.42
C LEU A 155 -19.56 7.22 23.72
N LEU A 156 -19.56 7.11 22.39
CA LEU A 156 -20.77 6.96 21.55
C LEU A 156 -21.10 5.49 21.23
N SER A 157 -20.07 4.63 21.15
CA SER A 157 -20.21 3.18 21.06
C SER A 157 -19.02 2.50 21.75
N ARG A 158 -19.30 1.49 22.58
CA ARG A 158 -18.29 0.80 23.41
C ARG A 158 -17.46 -0.20 22.61
N ASP A 159 -18.13 -0.99 21.79
CA ASP A 159 -17.60 -2.22 21.19
C ASP A 159 -18.06 -2.31 19.72
N ALA A 160 -17.56 -1.40 18.88
CA ALA A 160 -18.04 -1.22 17.50
C ALA A 160 -17.56 -2.33 16.54
N ALA A 161 -16.37 -2.89 16.77
CA ALA A 161 -15.80 -4.00 16.02
C ALA A 161 -14.61 -4.63 16.77
N GLN A 162 -14.33 -5.90 16.46
CA GLN A 162 -13.08 -6.57 16.82
C GLN A 162 -12.05 -6.38 15.70
N HIS A 163 -10.86 -5.89 16.04
CA HIS A 163 -9.83 -5.54 15.05
C HIS A 163 -8.83 -6.66 14.81
N LEU A 164 -8.57 -6.93 13.53
CA LEU A 164 -7.63 -7.93 13.05
C LEU A 164 -6.63 -7.31 12.06
N LEU A 165 -5.38 -7.74 12.14
CA LEU A 165 -4.34 -7.52 11.15
C LEU A 165 -3.84 -8.88 10.68
N LEU A 166 -4.13 -9.23 9.43
CA LEU A 166 -3.71 -10.51 8.82
C LEU A 166 -2.24 -10.47 8.32
N THR A 167 -1.38 -9.86 9.13
CA THR A 167 0.07 -9.69 8.91
C THR A 167 0.76 -9.20 10.19
N LEU A 168 2.08 -8.99 10.12
CA LEU A 168 2.86 -8.38 11.18
C LEU A 168 2.68 -6.86 11.19
N SER A 169 2.47 -6.27 12.37
CA SER A 169 2.67 -4.83 12.52
C SER A 169 4.16 -4.49 12.49
N ARG A 170 4.52 -3.30 12.03
CA ARG A 170 5.91 -2.79 12.07
C ARG A 170 6.53 -2.82 13.47
N ARG A 171 5.72 -2.75 14.54
CA ARG A 171 6.17 -2.87 15.95
C ARG A 171 6.26 -4.31 16.47
N SER A 172 5.64 -5.28 15.79
CA SER A 172 5.64 -6.70 16.18
C SER A 172 6.82 -7.49 15.60
N ARG A 173 7.51 -6.94 14.60
CA ARG A 173 8.71 -7.54 13.99
C ARG A 173 9.75 -7.89 15.05
N GLY A 174 10.16 -9.17 15.09
CA GLY A 174 11.16 -9.69 16.02
C GLY A 174 10.64 -10.16 17.39
N SER A 175 9.33 -10.10 17.65
CA SER A 175 8.74 -10.48 18.96
C SER A 175 8.50 -11.99 19.19
N GLY A 176 9.02 -12.86 18.31
CA GLY A 176 8.74 -14.30 18.29
C GLY A 176 7.74 -14.68 17.19
N TYR A 177 7.03 -15.79 17.36
CA TYR A 177 5.98 -16.22 16.42
C TYR A 177 4.73 -15.31 16.53
N PRO A 178 4.18 -14.81 15.41
CA PRO A 178 4.57 -15.09 14.03
C PRO A 178 5.66 -14.11 13.53
N GLY A 179 6.61 -14.63 12.74
CA GLY A 179 7.64 -13.85 12.06
C GLY A 179 7.35 -13.61 10.57
N SER A 180 6.22 -14.09 10.06
CA SER A 180 5.75 -13.93 8.69
C SER A 180 4.26 -13.53 8.62
N PRO A 181 3.81 -12.98 7.49
CA PRO A 181 2.38 -12.78 7.23
C PRO A 181 1.55 -14.06 7.28
N MET A 182 2.13 -15.18 6.86
CA MET A 182 1.42 -16.48 6.82
C MET A 182 1.17 -17.01 8.23
N GLY A 183 2.15 -16.87 9.12
CA GLY A 183 1.99 -17.13 10.56
C GLY A 183 0.96 -16.22 11.21
N ALA A 184 0.81 -14.96 10.77
CA ALA A 184 -0.24 -14.07 11.28
C ALA A 184 -1.65 -14.56 10.89
N VAL A 185 -1.87 -14.97 9.64
CA VAL A 185 -3.15 -15.59 9.23
C VAL A 185 -3.40 -16.91 9.97
N ALA A 186 -2.39 -17.78 10.10
CA ALA A 186 -2.56 -19.05 10.80
C ALA A 186 -2.83 -18.87 12.31
N LEU A 187 -2.16 -17.92 12.97
CA LEU A 187 -2.43 -17.55 14.36
C LEU A 187 -3.84 -17.01 14.55
N ALA A 188 -4.31 -16.13 13.65
CA ALA A 188 -5.70 -15.64 13.67
C ALA A 188 -6.69 -16.80 13.48
N ARG A 189 -6.40 -17.72 12.55
CA ARG A 189 -7.23 -18.90 12.24
C ARG A 189 -7.33 -19.85 13.44
N GLN A 190 -6.19 -20.14 14.09
CA GLN A 190 -6.15 -20.97 15.29
C GLN A 190 -6.88 -20.29 16.47
N ALA A 191 -6.76 -18.97 16.65
CA ALA A 191 -7.46 -18.25 17.71
C ALA A 191 -8.99 -18.28 17.55
N ILE A 192 -9.50 -18.24 16.31
CA ILE A 192 -10.93 -18.40 16.02
C ILE A 192 -11.39 -19.85 16.25
N LEU A 193 -10.61 -20.86 15.84
CA LEU A 193 -10.88 -22.27 16.13
C LEU A 193 -10.88 -22.57 17.64
N ASP A 194 -9.94 -21.99 18.39
CA ASP A 194 -9.86 -22.11 19.85
C ASP A 194 -11.08 -21.48 20.52
N ALA A 195 -11.57 -20.35 20.02
CA ALA A 195 -12.78 -19.72 20.53
C ALA A 195 -14.06 -20.52 20.21
N GLN A 196 -14.10 -21.22 19.07
CA GLN A 196 -15.18 -22.19 18.78
C GLN A 196 -15.11 -23.39 19.72
N TRP A 197 -13.92 -23.97 19.90
CA TRP A 197 -13.72 -25.07 20.85
C TRP A 197 -14.08 -24.69 22.29
N TYR A 198 -13.69 -23.50 22.74
CA TYR A 198 -13.99 -22.98 24.08
C TYR A 198 -15.50 -22.94 24.36
N ARG A 199 -16.27 -22.40 23.40
CA ARG A 199 -17.74 -22.38 23.43
C ARG A 199 -18.32 -23.79 23.51
N ASP A 200 -17.85 -24.69 22.66
CA ASP A 200 -18.41 -26.04 22.53
C ASP A 200 -18.03 -26.94 23.71
N ALA A 201 -16.85 -26.73 24.31
CA ALA A 201 -16.44 -27.39 25.56
C ALA A 201 -17.23 -26.88 26.77
N HIS A 202 -17.48 -25.57 26.89
CA HIS A 202 -18.37 -25.02 27.94
C HIS A 202 -19.82 -25.50 27.76
N ALA A 203 -20.32 -25.60 26.53
CA ALA A 203 -21.63 -26.18 26.24
C ALA A 203 -21.69 -27.67 26.62
N ALA A 204 -20.61 -28.42 26.44
CA ALA A 204 -20.52 -29.82 26.86
C ALA A 204 -20.61 -29.96 28.39
N VAL A 205 -19.87 -29.17 29.19
CA VAL A 205 -19.96 -29.20 30.66
C VAL A 205 -21.32 -28.70 31.17
N ALA A 206 -21.95 -27.74 30.47
CA ALA A 206 -23.31 -27.32 30.80
C ALA A 206 -24.36 -28.42 30.57
N ALA A 207 -24.09 -29.39 29.68
CA ALA A 207 -24.94 -30.55 29.44
C ALA A 207 -24.59 -31.75 30.34
N ASP A 208 -23.31 -31.96 30.68
CA ASP A 208 -22.82 -32.97 31.62
C ASP A 208 -21.83 -32.36 32.63
N PRO A 209 -22.32 -31.96 33.83
CA PRO A 209 -21.47 -31.41 34.89
C PRO A 209 -20.46 -32.38 35.51
N ALA A 210 -20.40 -33.65 35.10
CA ALA A 210 -19.33 -34.57 35.48
C ALA A 210 -18.08 -34.43 34.60
N LEU A 211 -18.16 -33.69 33.49
CA LEU A 211 -17.01 -33.39 32.63
C LEU A 211 -16.06 -32.37 33.30
N PRO A 212 -14.74 -32.44 33.01
CA PRO A 212 -13.79 -31.46 33.51
C PRO A 212 -14.08 -30.07 32.94
N LEU A 213 -14.06 -29.05 33.81
CA LEU A 213 -14.19 -27.64 33.41
C LEU A 213 -13.02 -27.22 32.51
N PRO A 214 -13.27 -26.55 31.37
CA PRO A 214 -12.23 -25.87 30.62
C PRO A 214 -11.54 -24.80 31.47
N GLU A 215 -10.22 -24.65 31.27
CA GLU A 215 -9.47 -23.52 31.80
C GLU A 215 -10.11 -22.20 31.35
N GLN A 216 -10.26 -21.23 32.26
CA GLN A 216 -10.83 -19.93 31.91
C GLN A 216 -9.90 -19.20 30.94
N ASN A 217 -10.47 -18.58 29.91
CA ASN A 217 -9.69 -17.76 28.98
C ASN A 217 -10.48 -16.52 28.52
N ASP A 218 -10.05 -15.35 29.00
CA ASP A 218 -10.72 -14.08 28.72
C ASP A 218 -10.62 -13.70 27.23
N ALA A 219 -9.54 -14.10 26.55
CA ALA A 219 -9.37 -13.85 25.12
C ALA A 219 -10.34 -14.69 24.28
N LEU A 220 -10.51 -15.98 24.59
CA LEU A 220 -11.47 -16.85 23.90
C LEU A 220 -12.93 -16.50 24.24
N ALA A 221 -13.19 -15.98 25.45
CA ALA A 221 -14.48 -15.42 25.83
C ALA A 221 -14.79 -14.12 25.06
N ALA A 222 -13.81 -13.23 24.87
CA ALA A 222 -13.97 -11.97 24.14
C ALA A 222 -14.27 -12.14 22.64
N LEU A 223 -13.98 -13.31 22.05
CA LEU A 223 -14.29 -13.64 20.65
C LEU A 223 -15.72 -14.18 20.44
N GLN A 224 -16.47 -14.50 21.49
CA GLN A 224 -17.85 -15.03 21.33
C GLN A 224 -18.83 -14.07 20.63
N PRO A 225 -18.80 -12.74 20.84
CA PRO A 225 -19.62 -11.79 20.07
C PRO A 225 -19.31 -11.76 18.57
N VAL A 226 -18.09 -12.12 18.17
CA VAL A 226 -17.70 -12.26 16.76
C VAL A 226 -18.26 -13.56 16.18
N LEU A 227 -18.09 -14.67 16.91
CA LEU A 227 -18.57 -16.00 16.51
C LEU A 227 -20.11 -16.11 16.40
N ASN A 228 -20.86 -15.28 17.13
CA ASN A 228 -22.33 -15.24 17.05
C ASN A 228 -22.88 -14.11 16.16
N GLY A 229 -22.00 -13.35 15.49
CA GLY A 229 -22.37 -12.28 14.55
C GLY A 229 -22.90 -10.99 15.18
N SER A 230 -22.90 -10.85 16.51
CA SER A 230 -23.32 -9.60 17.19
C SER A 230 -22.27 -8.48 17.14
N MET A 231 -21.01 -8.81 16.84
CA MET A 231 -19.92 -7.88 16.62
C MET A 231 -19.22 -8.17 15.28
N PRO A 232 -19.02 -7.18 14.40
CA PRO A 232 -18.25 -7.37 13.18
C PRO A 232 -16.74 -7.45 13.47
N ILE A 233 -16.00 -8.08 12.56
CA ILE A 233 -14.54 -7.88 12.47
C ILE A 233 -14.23 -6.71 11.53
N MET A 234 -13.25 -5.90 11.92
CA MET A 234 -12.59 -4.93 11.05
C MET A 234 -11.18 -5.45 10.71
N VAL A 235 -10.91 -5.65 9.43
CA VAL A 235 -9.59 -6.11 8.95
C VAL A 235 -8.92 -5.00 8.15
N THR A 236 -7.68 -4.66 8.50
CA THR A 236 -6.89 -3.66 7.77
C THR A 236 -6.14 -4.28 6.60
N ALA A 237 -6.49 -3.87 5.38
CA ALA A 237 -5.86 -4.31 4.16
C ALA A 237 -4.67 -3.40 3.78
N SER A 238 -3.47 -3.97 3.66
CA SER A 238 -2.29 -3.23 3.23
C SER A 238 -2.22 -3.03 1.71
N ASN A 239 -2.71 -3.99 0.92
CA ASN A 239 -2.82 -3.95 -0.54
C ASN A 239 -4.17 -4.54 -0.98
N GLU A 240 -4.47 -4.52 -2.29
CA GLU A 240 -5.74 -5.02 -2.84
C GLU A 240 -5.93 -6.54 -2.68
N GLN A 241 -4.86 -7.32 -2.54
CA GLN A 241 -4.92 -8.78 -2.32
C GLN A 241 -5.34 -9.09 -0.88
N PHE A 242 -5.01 -8.22 0.09
CA PHE A 242 -5.52 -8.36 1.47
C PHE A 242 -7.02 -8.14 1.61
N VAL A 243 -7.66 -7.44 0.67
CA VAL A 243 -9.13 -7.34 0.61
C VAL A 243 -9.74 -8.72 0.35
N GLN A 244 -9.13 -9.52 -0.54
CA GLN A 244 -9.56 -10.89 -0.85
C GLN A 244 -9.19 -11.87 0.27
N ARG A 245 -7.98 -11.81 0.83
CA ARG A 245 -7.54 -12.65 1.96
C ARG A 245 -8.38 -12.43 3.22
N ALA A 246 -8.78 -11.18 3.50
CA ALA A 246 -9.70 -10.86 4.58
C ALA A 246 -11.09 -11.47 4.37
N ASP A 247 -11.60 -11.44 3.14
CA ASP A 247 -12.89 -12.06 2.81
C ASP A 247 -12.86 -13.59 2.90
N GLN A 248 -11.81 -14.23 2.37
CA GLN A 248 -11.57 -15.68 2.51
C GLN A 248 -11.55 -16.09 3.99
N PHE A 249 -10.78 -15.38 4.82
CA PHE A 249 -10.71 -15.62 6.27
C PHE A 249 -12.07 -15.44 6.96
N ALA A 250 -12.82 -14.40 6.60
CA ALA A 250 -14.16 -14.18 7.14
C ALA A 250 -15.15 -15.27 6.66
N ALA A 251 -15.05 -15.72 5.42
CA ALA A 251 -15.91 -16.76 4.84
C ALA A 251 -15.64 -18.16 5.45
N GLU A 252 -14.36 -18.49 5.74
CA GLU A 252 -13.96 -19.74 6.43
C GLU A 252 -14.70 -19.93 7.78
N PHE A 253 -15.11 -18.84 8.42
CA PHE A 253 -15.76 -18.83 9.73
C PHE A 253 -17.16 -18.16 9.77
N GLY A 254 -17.71 -17.75 8.63
CA GLY A 254 -19.03 -17.10 8.55
C GLY A 254 -19.12 -15.69 9.17
N LEU A 255 -18.02 -14.96 9.27
CA LEU A 255 -17.91 -13.70 10.01
C LEU A 255 -18.45 -12.49 9.25
N THR A 256 -19.03 -11.55 10.01
CA THR A 256 -19.42 -10.23 9.50
C THR A 256 -18.17 -9.35 9.37
N LEU A 257 -17.75 -9.08 8.13
CA LEU A 257 -16.52 -8.36 7.80
C LEU A 257 -16.79 -6.92 7.35
N VAL A 258 -16.04 -5.98 7.91
CA VAL A 258 -15.80 -4.63 7.39
C VAL A 258 -14.31 -4.51 7.02
N ILE A 259 -14.01 -3.94 5.85
CA ILE A 259 -12.62 -3.86 5.36
C ILE A 259 -12.10 -2.42 5.46
N VAL A 260 -11.00 -2.20 6.17
CA VAL A 260 -10.27 -0.92 6.11
C VAL A 260 -9.34 -0.97 4.90
N GLY A 261 -9.68 -0.16 3.89
CA GLY A 261 -9.10 -0.21 2.56
C GLY A 261 -7.63 0.23 2.51
N SER A 262 -6.99 -0.16 1.41
CA SER A 262 -5.60 0.13 1.08
C SER A 262 -5.42 1.46 0.36
N GLY A 263 -6.43 1.93 -0.39
CA GLY A 263 -6.31 3.00 -1.37
C GLY A 263 -5.94 2.50 -2.79
N ARG A 264 -5.84 1.18 -2.97
CA ARG A 264 -5.47 0.49 -4.22
C ARG A 264 -6.57 -0.42 -4.76
N GLU A 265 -7.80 -0.33 -4.24
CA GLU A 265 -8.93 -1.21 -4.56
C GLU A 265 -9.22 -1.29 -6.07
N TYR A 266 -9.00 -0.19 -6.80
CA TYR A 266 -9.08 -0.13 -8.26
C TYR A 266 -8.24 -1.22 -8.98
N ARG A 267 -7.18 -1.77 -8.37
CA ARG A 267 -6.29 -2.80 -8.94
C ARG A 267 -6.88 -4.23 -8.98
N ARG A 268 -8.03 -4.48 -8.35
CA ARG A 268 -8.87 -5.72 -8.47
C ARG A 268 -10.34 -5.41 -8.17
N LEU A 269 -10.85 -4.33 -8.77
CA LEU A 269 -12.16 -3.76 -8.41
C LEU A 269 -13.34 -4.69 -8.73
N SER A 270 -13.28 -5.37 -9.88
CA SER A 270 -14.31 -6.31 -10.33
C SER A 270 -14.46 -7.47 -9.35
N GLU A 271 -13.38 -7.91 -8.71
CA GLU A 271 -13.38 -9.00 -7.74
C GLU A 271 -13.83 -8.49 -6.37
N ILE A 272 -13.31 -7.33 -5.95
CA ILE A 272 -13.68 -6.69 -4.67
C ILE A 272 -15.19 -6.36 -4.61
N ALA A 273 -15.79 -5.92 -5.72
CA ALA A 273 -17.22 -5.66 -5.82
C ALA A 273 -18.07 -6.94 -5.62
N GLN A 274 -17.58 -8.11 -6.05
CA GLN A 274 -18.29 -9.39 -5.87
C GLN A 274 -18.36 -9.82 -4.39
N LEU A 275 -17.40 -9.39 -3.56
CA LEU A 275 -17.37 -9.69 -2.12
C LEU A 275 -18.50 -8.98 -1.34
N ARG A 276 -19.04 -7.87 -1.89
CA ARG A 276 -20.15 -7.06 -1.32
C ARG A 276 -19.91 -6.53 0.11
N ARG A 277 -18.66 -6.52 0.59
CA ARG A 277 -18.30 -6.05 1.93
C ARG A 277 -18.30 -4.52 2.01
N PRO A 278 -18.74 -3.92 3.14
CA PRO A 278 -18.56 -2.49 3.39
C PRO A 278 -17.08 -2.15 3.58
N MET A 279 -16.66 -0.99 3.07
CA MET A 279 -15.26 -0.55 3.10
C MET A 279 -15.05 0.80 3.79
N ILE A 280 -13.89 1.01 4.39
CA ILE A 280 -13.45 2.30 4.94
C ILE A 280 -12.24 2.75 4.12
N LEU A 281 -12.42 3.76 3.26
CA LEU A 281 -11.39 4.19 2.30
C LEU A 281 -10.49 5.31 2.87
N PRO A 282 -9.15 5.17 2.81
CA PRO A 282 -8.25 6.28 3.06
C PRO A 282 -8.26 7.27 1.88
N LEU A 283 -8.10 8.56 2.17
CA LEU A 283 -7.91 9.63 1.18
C LEU A 283 -6.44 10.07 1.05
N ALA A 284 -5.52 9.17 1.41
CA ALA A 284 -4.08 9.33 1.25
C ALA A 284 -3.69 8.98 -0.19
N PHE A 285 -3.63 9.99 -1.05
CA PHE A 285 -3.18 9.83 -2.44
C PHE A 285 -1.67 10.05 -2.56
N PRO A 286 -0.97 9.23 -3.37
CA PRO A 286 0.48 9.36 -3.59
C PRO A 286 0.86 10.73 -4.17
N ARG A 287 2.03 11.22 -3.78
CA ARG A 287 2.68 12.40 -4.38
C ARG A 287 3.23 12.11 -5.79
N PRO A 288 3.49 13.13 -6.62
CA PRO A 288 4.06 12.93 -7.96
C PRO A 288 5.44 12.25 -7.92
N PRO A 289 5.69 11.22 -8.74
CA PRO A 289 7.00 10.61 -8.85
C PRO A 289 8.10 11.58 -9.35
N ALA A 290 9.35 11.29 -9.00
CA ALA A 290 10.50 12.08 -9.44
C ALA A 290 10.82 11.82 -10.91
N VAL A 291 10.38 12.71 -11.81
CA VAL A 291 10.57 12.60 -13.27
C VAL A 291 11.18 13.87 -13.90
N SER A 292 11.79 14.72 -13.07
CA SER A 292 12.36 16.02 -13.47
C SER A 292 13.64 15.91 -14.31
N THR A 293 14.33 14.78 -14.27
CA THR A 293 15.46 14.44 -15.15
C THR A 293 15.21 13.09 -15.85
N PRO A 294 15.89 12.79 -16.96
CA PRO A 294 15.76 11.49 -17.65
C PRO A 294 16.06 10.31 -16.72
N GLU A 295 17.13 10.41 -15.93
CA GLU A 295 17.62 9.35 -15.02
C GLU A 295 16.65 9.14 -13.87
N ALA A 296 16.12 10.23 -13.29
CA ALA A 296 15.07 10.16 -12.28
C ALA A 296 13.83 9.44 -12.85
N ALA A 297 13.39 9.84 -14.05
CA ALA A 297 12.24 9.23 -14.71
C ALA A 297 12.46 7.75 -15.08
N GLU A 298 13.67 7.33 -15.47
CA GLU A 298 14.01 5.93 -15.77
C GLU A 298 13.89 5.00 -14.55
N ASN A 299 14.14 5.53 -13.35
CA ASN A 299 13.95 4.79 -12.10
C ASN A 299 12.48 4.72 -11.64
N VAL A 300 11.55 5.45 -12.28
CA VAL A 300 10.11 5.39 -11.96
C VAL A 300 9.41 4.35 -12.84
N THR A 301 8.71 3.39 -12.21
CA THR A 301 8.00 2.34 -12.94
C THR A 301 6.68 2.86 -13.56
N LEU A 302 6.15 2.13 -14.55
CA LEU A 302 4.81 2.43 -15.06
C LEU A 302 3.71 2.13 -14.02
N GLU A 303 3.93 1.24 -13.03
CA GLU A 303 2.98 1.06 -11.92
C GLU A 303 2.88 2.37 -11.10
N ASP A 304 4.01 2.99 -10.74
CA ASP A 304 4.04 4.20 -9.91
C ASP A 304 3.36 5.39 -10.61
N LEU A 305 3.59 5.55 -11.91
CA LEU A 305 2.96 6.59 -12.73
C LEU A 305 1.44 6.38 -12.86
N LEU A 306 1.00 5.13 -13.06
CA LEU A 306 -0.42 4.79 -13.09
C LEU A 306 -1.07 4.92 -11.70
N HIS A 307 -0.34 4.59 -10.63
CA HIS A 307 -0.82 4.73 -9.25
C HIS A 307 -1.03 6.20 -8.87
N TRP A 308 -0.08 7.08 -9.21
CA TRP A 308 -0.22 8.52 -9.03
C TRP A 308 -1.48 9.08 -9.69
N ASP A 309 -1.74 8.67 -10.93
CA ASP A 309 -2.86 9.21 -11.70
C ASP A 309 -4.23 8.63 -11.28
N ILE A 310 -4.30 7.31 -11.03
CA ILE A 310 -5.56 6.58 -10.86
C ILE A 310 -6.00 6.51 -9.39
N ALA A 311 -5.09 6.54 -8.39
CA ALA A 311 -5.50 6.46 -6.98
C ALA A 311 -6.49 7.57 -6.55
N PRO A 312 -6.40 8.83 -7.02
CA PRO A 312 -7.44 9.84 -6.81
C PRO A 312 -8.85 9.48 -7.34
N GLU A 313 -8.94 8.60 -8.35
CA GLU A 313 -10.20 8.09 -8.88
C GLU A 313 -10.75 6.91 -8.06
N ASN A 314 -9.98 6.33 -7.13
CA ASN A 314 -10.35 5.12 -6.38
C ASN A 314 -11.72 5.22 -5.69
N PRO A 315 -12.06 6.31 -4.95
CA PRO A 315 -13.40 6.44 -4.35
C PRO A 315 -14.53 6.49 -5.38
N ALA A 316 -14.30 7.15 -6.53
CA ALA A 316 -15.29 7.24 -7.61
C ALA A 316 -15.53 5.88 -8.29
N ARG A 317 -14.47 5.08 -8.42
CA ARG A 317 -14.52 3.72 -8.98
C ARG A 317 -15.21 2.74 -8.02
N VAL A 318 -14.97 2.86 -6.70
CA VAL A 318 -15.67 2.08 -5.65
C VAL A 318 -17.17 2.43 -5.58
N ASP A 319 -17.51 3.73 -5.68
CA ASP A 319 -18.89 4.24 -5.79
C ASP A 319 -19.61 3.69 -7.03
N ALA A 320 -18.99 3.78 -8.21
CA ALA A 320 -19.53 3.25 -9.46
C ALA A 320 -19.68 1.72 -9.47
N ALA A 321 -18.91 0.99 -8.66
CA ALA A 321 -19.03 -0.45 -8.46
C ALA A 321 -20.16 -0.86 -7.48
N GLY A 322 -20.88 0.11 -6.89
CA GLY A 322 -21.99 -0.14 -5.96
C GLY A 322 -21.56 -0.63 -4.57
N ILE A 323 -20.27 -0.50 -4.22
CA ILE A 323 -19.73 -0.87 -2.92
C ILE A 323 -20.14 0.19 -1.89
N ARG A 324 -20.64 -0.23 -0.71
CA ARG A 324 -20.90 0.71 0.40
C ARG A 324 -19.57 1.11 1.06
N PHE A 325 -19.30 2.41 1.18
CA PHE A 325 -18.08 2.88 1.82
C PHE A 325 -18.26 4.08 2.76
N ALA A 326 -17.28 4.27 3.63
CA ALA A 326 -17.05 5.46 4.45
C ALA A 326 -15.60 5.95 4.28
N PHE A 327 -15.27 7.14 4.79
CA PHE A 327 -13.92 7.69 4.76
C PHE A 327 -13.20 7.66 6.11
N THR A 328 -11.86 7.69 6.06
CA THR A 328 -10.99 7.81 7.24
C THR A 328 -9.90 8.89 7.04
N THR A 329 -9.47 9.52 8.14
CA THR A 329 -8.26 10.37 8.16
C THR A 329 -6.96 9.58 8.27
N SER A 330 -7.03 8.27 8.50
CA SER A 330 -5.87 7.37 8.57
C SER A 330 -5.06 7.37 7.28
N ARG A 331 -3.75 7.13 7.41
CA ARG A 331 -2.71 7.20 6.37
C ARG A 331 -2.45 8.59 5.77
N LEU A 332 -3.21 9.65 6.14
CA LEU A 332 -2.85 11.02 5.77
C LEU A 332 -1.61 11.49 6.54
N SER A 333 -0.76 12.30 5.89
CA SER A 333 0.34 13.03 6.53
C SER A 333 -0.12 14.03 7.58
N SER A 334 -1.35 14.54 7.46
CA SER A 334 -2.02 15.37 8.44
C SER A 334 -3.53 15.24 8.28
N SER A 335 -4.28 15.18 9.38
CA SER A 335 -5.75 15.24 9.34
C SER A 335 -6.26 16.57 8.76
N SER A 336 -5.43 17.62 8.72
CA SER A 336 -5.78 18.91 8.08
C SER A 336 -5.94 18.86 6.56
N ASP A 337 -5.39 17.84 5.89
CA ASP A 337 -5.44 17.70 4.42
C ASP A 337 -6.70 16.96 3.93
N PHE A 338 -7.54 16.46 4.85
CA PHE A 338 -8.68 15.60 4.53
C PHE A 338 -9.64 16.22 3.50
N LEU A 339 -10.13 17.44 3.73
CA LEU A 339 -11.05 18.12 2.80
C LEU A 339 -10.40 18.46 1.45
N LYS A 340 -9.07 18.66 1.41
CA LYS A 340 -8.31 18.86 0.17
C LYS A 340 -8.28 17.56 -0.65
N SER A 341 -7.99 16.41 -0.03
CA SER A 341 -8.06 15.11 -0.71
C SER A 341 -9.48 14.74 -1.12
N LEU A 342 -10.50 15.04 -0.30
CA LEU A 342 -11.91 14.84 -0.67
C LEU A 342 -12.30 15.62 -1.93
N ARG A 343 -11.88 16.89 -2.04
CA ARG A 343 -12.07 17.71 -3.26
C ARG A 343 -11.27 17.16 -4.45
N LYS A 344 -10.05 16.61 -4.24
CA LYS A 344 -9.29 15.89 -5.29
C LYS A 344 -10.03 14.62 -5.75
N ALA A 345 -10.71 13.88 -4.87
CA ALA A 345 -11.53 12.73 -5.26
C ALA A 345 -12.78 13.13 -6.06
N VAL A 346 -13.50 14.18 -5.63
CA VAL A 346 -14.71 14.68 -6.33
C VAL A 346 -14.35 15.27 -7.70
N SER A 347 -13.28 16.04 -7.82
CA SER A 347 -12.78 16.54 -9.12
C SER A 347 -12.19 15.44 -10.02
N ARG A 348 -11.90 14.24 -9.48
CA ARG A 348 -11.49 13.05 -10.23
C ARG A 348 -12.63 12.03 -10.42
N GLY A 349 -13.87 12.41 -10.12
CA GLY A 349 -15.09 11.72 -10.56
C GLY A 349 -16.08 11.30 -9.47
N LEU A 350 -15.74 11.41 -8.18
CA LEU A 350 -16.62 10.97 -7.10
C LEU A 350 -17.87 11.87 -7.01
N SER A 351 -19.05 11.26 -6.90
CA SER A 351 -20.30 12.03 -6.77
C SER A 351 -20.34 12.80 -5.44
N ARG A 352 -20.82 14.05 -5.46
CA ARG A 352 -20.94 14.90 -4.25
C ARG A 352 -21.88 14.27 -3.21
N THR A 353 -22.94 13.61 -3.67
CA THR A 353 -23.90 12.87 -2.83
C THR A 353 -23.22 11.69 -2.13
N SER A 354 -22.52 10.84 -2.88
CA SER A 354 -21.79 9.69 -2.33
C SER A 354 -20.66 10.13 -1.39
N ALA A 355 -19.95 11.21 -1.74
CA ALA A 355 -18.94 11.81 -0.87
C ALA A 355 -19.53 12.26 0.47
N LEU A 356 -20.66 12.99 0.46
CA LEU A 356 -21.33 13.43 1.68
C LEU A 356 -21.92 12.25 2.47
N ARG A 357 -22.49 11.24 1.80
CA ARG A 357 -22.98 10.00 2.43
C ARG A 357 -21.85 9.26 3.17
N ALA A 358 -20.70 9.10 2.52
CA ALA A 358 -19.53 8.41 3.08
C ALA A 358 -18.88 9.14 4.27
N LEU A 359 -19.15 10.44 4.45
CA LEU A 359 -18.79 11.20 5.66
C LEU A 359 -19.81 11.07 6.79
N THR A 360 -21.07 10.74 6.49
CA THR A 360 -22.22 10.96 7.39
C THR A 360 -23.02 9.67 7.60
N SER A 361 -24.14 9.48 6.90
CA SER A 361 -25.05 8.36 7.11
C SER A 361 -24.41 7.00 6.78
N GLY A 362 -23.56 6.91 5.76
CA GLY A 362 -22.83 5.69 5.40
C GLY A 362 -21.77 5.30 6.44
N ALA A 363 -21.06 6.29 7.01
CA ALA A 363 -20.16 6.04 8.13
C ALA A 363 -20.93 5.62 9.39
N ALA A 364 -22.04 6.28 9.70
CA ALA A 364 -22.89 5.92 10.83
C ALA A 364 -23.49 4.50 10.69
N GLU A 365 -23.84 4.09 9.46
CA GLU A 365 -24.34 2.76 9.10
C GLU A 365 -23.27 1.68 9.33
N ILE A 366 -22.05 1.90 8.84
CA ILE A 366 -20.92 0.96 9.00
C ILE A 366 -20.47 0.84 10.47
N LEU A 367 -20.58 1.91 11.26
CA LEU A 367 -20.21 1.94 12.68
C LEU A 367 -21.34 1.59 13.66
N GLY A 368 -22.55 1.29 13.17
CA GLY A 368 -23.70 0.94 14.02
C GLY A 368 -24.27 2.09 14.87
N ILE A 369 -23.98 3.36 14.53
CA ILE A 369 -24.37 4.55 15.28
C ILE A 369 -25.41 5.45 14.59
N SER A 370 -26.06 4.96 13.51
CA SER A 370 -27.13 5.68 12.79
C SER A 370 -28.33 6.10 13.66
N SER A 371 -28.48 5.51 14.85
CA SER A 371 -29.47 5.96 15.85
C SER A 371 -29.13 7.34 16.43
N GLN A 372 -27.84 7.69 16.52
CA GLN A 372 -27.30 8.88 17.17
C GLN A 372 -26.82 9.96 16.19
N LEU A 373 -26.18 9.56 15.08
CA LEU A 373 -25.47 10.43 14.14
C LEU A 373 -25.73 10.06 12.66
N GLY A 374 -25.25 10.91 11.74
CA GLY A 374 -25.27 10.67 10.29
C GLY A 374 -26.38 11.39 9.52
N THR A 375 -27.39 11.93 10.20
CA THR A 375 -28.48 12.74 9.62
C THR A 375 -28.84 13.90 10.55
N LEU A 376 -29.44 14.96 10.02
CA LEU A 376 -30.00 16.07 10.83
C LEU A 376 -31.50 15.89 11.09
N GLU A 377 -31.86 14.74 11.67
CA GLU A 377 -33.24 14.35 11.97
C GLU A 377 -33.58 14.56 13.46
N PRO A 378 -34.87 14.80 13.81
CA PRO A 378 -35.31 14.87 15.20
C PRO A 378 -34.90 13.63 16.02
N GLY A 379 -34.41 13.85 17.23
CA GLY A 379 -33.93 12.81 18.15
C GLY A 379 -32.45 12.42 18.00
N ARG A 380 -31.79 12.78 16.88
CA ARG A 380 -30.33 12.65 16.71
C ARG A 380 -29.58 13.62 17.64
N LEU A 381 -28.30 13.34 17.89
CA LEU A 381 -27.41 14.30 18.54
C LEU A 381 -27.23 15.53 17.64
N ALA A 382 -27.17 16.72 18.24
CA ALA A 382 -26.97 18.00 17.54
C ALA A 382 -25.51 18.19 17.13
N SER A 383 -25.06 17.35 16.20
CA SER A 383 -23.71 17.31 15.68
C SER A 383 -23.73 17.67 14.19
N LEU A 384 -23.23 18.86 13.86
CA LEU A 384 -23.36 19.47 12.52
C LEU A 384 -22.13 20.29 12.13
N VAL A 385 -21.92 20.45 10.82
CA VAL A 385 -20.83 21.24 10.23
C VAL A 385 -21.43 22.47 9.58
N ILE A 386 -20.87 23.65 9.81
CA ILE A 386 -21.30 24.90 9.19
C ILE A 386 -20.17 25.43 8.31
N THR A 387 -20.47 25.71 7.04
CA THR A 387 -19.52 26.20 6.04
C THR A 387 -19.89 27.59 5.52
N ASP A 388 -18.90 28.29 4.96
CA ASP A 388 -19.09 29.58 4.26
C ASP A 388 -19.57 29.44 2.80
N GLY A 389 -19.89 28.22 2.35
CA GLY A 389 -20.46 27.89 1.04
C GLY A 389 -20.62 26.38 0.87
N ASP A 390 -20.76 25.92 -0.38
CA ASP A 390 -20.80 24.49 -0.72
C ASP A 390 -19.49 23.79 -0.31
N LEU A 391 -19.61 22.71 0.49
CA LEU A 391 -18.50 21.92 1.03
C LEU A 391 -17.46 21.52 -0.01
N PHE A 392 -17.89 21.28 -1.26
CA PHE A 392 -17.04 20.82 -2.35
C PHE A 392 -16.42 21.95 -3.19
N GLY A 393 -16.69 23.23 -2.86
CA GLY A 393 -16.02 24.38 -3.48
C GLY A 393 -14.59 24.57 -2.98
N ASP A 394 -13.65 24.82 -3.90
CA ASP A 394 -12.20 24.83 -3.63
C ASP A 394 -11.78 25.72 -2.45
N GLN A 395 -12.41 26.89 -2.32
CA GLN A 395 -12.08 27.89 -1.30
C GLN A 395 -12.95 27.80 -0.03
N THR A 396 -13.98 26.94 -0.01
CA THR A 396 -14.94 26.84 1.10
C THR A 396 -14.25 26.33 2.37
N LYS A 397 -14.62 26.89 3.52
CA LYS A 397 -14.09 26.58 4.85
C LYS A 397 -15.20 26.13 5.78
N VAL A 398 -14.86 25.21 6.70
CA VAL A 398 -15.66 24.93 7.89
C VAL A 398 -15.46 26.09 8.87
N ILE A 399 -16.50 26.87 9.10
CA ILE A 399 -16.46 28.03 10.02
C ILE A 399 -16.81 27.63 11.46
N GLU A 400 -17.71 26.65 11.62
CA GLU A 400 -18.09 26.10 12.91
C GLU A 400 -18.35 24.60 12.81
N THR A 401 -18.16 23.91 13.93
CA THR A 401 -18.54 22.52 14.10
C THR A 401 -19.25 22.39 15.44
N TRP A 402 -20.44 21.80 15.44
CA TRP A 402 -21.20 21.50 16.63
C TRP A 402 -21.07 20.01 16.92
N VAL A 403 -20.90 19.65 18.19
CA VAL A 403 -20.77 18.26 18.63
C VAL A 403 -21.68 18.03 19.83
N SER A 404 -22.73 17.23 19.67
CA SER A 404 -23.75 16.98 20.70
C SER A 404 -24.32 18.27 21.33
N GLY A 405 -24.54 19.30 20.50
CA GLY A 405 -25.01 20.62 20.92
C GLY A 405 -23.93 21.60 21.39
N GLN A 406 -22.69 21.16 21.63
CA GLN A 406 -21.58 22.05 21.97
C GLN A 406 -21.02 22.71 20.70
N ARG A 407 -21.08 24.05 20.63
CA ARG A 407 -20.58 24.88 19.54
C ARG A 407 -19.06 25.08 19.61
N PHE A 408 -18.35 24.81 18.53
CA PHE A 408 -16.94 25.17 18.33
C PHE A 408 -16.79 26.06 17.09
N GLN A 409 -16.20 27.24 17.23
CA GLN A 409 -15.97 28.18 16.13
C GLN A 409 -14.48 28.17 15.72
N HIS A 410 -14.20 28.33 14.41
CA HIS A 410 -12.87 28.15 13.82
C HIS A 410 -12.35 29.39 13.06
N GLU A 411 -12.85 30.58 13.43
CA GLU A 411 -12.80 31.81 12.63
C GLU A 411 -11.51 32.08 11.84
N ALA A 412 -11.70 32.57 10.61
CA ALA A 412 -10.66 33.34 9.92
C ALA A 412 -10.58 34.73 10.57
N SER A 413 -9.38 35.15 10.96
CA SER A 413 -9.16 36.48 11.52
C SER A 413 -9.66 37.59 10.58
N PRO A 414 -10.28 38.67 11.10
CA PRO A 414 -10.54 39.85 10.30
C PRO A 414 -9.22 40.43 9.77
N ALA A 415 -9.27 41.02 8.58
CA ALA A 415 -8.08 41.57 7.92
C ALA A 415 -7.42 42.65 8.81
N ARG A 416 -6.10 42.55 9.00
CA ARG A 416 -5.36 43.46 9.88
C ARG A 416 -5.34 44.87 9.30
N GLN A 417 -5.59 45.89 10.12
CA GLN A 417 -5.59 47.31 9.73
C GLN A 417 -4.25 47.81 9.16
N SER A 418 -3.18 47.02 9.29
CA SER A 418 -1.87 47.24 8.64
C SER A 418 -1.84 46.93 7.13
N ALA A 419 -2.97 46.58 6.52
CA ALA A 419 -3.07 46.36 5.08
C ALA A 419 -3.34 47.68 4.33
N GLY A 420 -2.62 47.87 3.22
CA GLY A 420 -2.66 49.08 2.38
C GLY A 420 -1.29 49.49 1.85
N SER A 421 -1.26 50.65 1.21
CA SER A 421 -0.06 51.26 0.64
C SER A 421 0.44 52.41 1.52
N TYR A 422 1.75 52.54 1.63
CA TYR A 422 2.43 53.51 2.50
C TYR A 422 3.62 54.15 1.77
N GLU A 423 3.75 55.48 1.85
CA GLU A 423 4.98 56.19 1.51
C GLU A 423 5.87 56.22 2.76
N LEU A 424 7.10 55.72 2.64
CA LEU A 424 8.13 55.76 3.67
C LEU A 424 9.09 56.91 3.37
N ALA A 425 8.96 58.03 4.09
CA ALA A 425 9.92 59.13 4.02
C ALA A 425 11.12 58.82 4.93
N LEU A 426 12.35 59.02 4.45
CA LEU A 426 13.59 58.60 5.13
C LEU A 426 14.46 59.80 5.49
N SER A 427 14.88 59.87 6.77
CA SER A 427 15.93 60.82 7.18
C SER A 427 17.29 60.38 6.64
N GLN A 428 18.04 61.31 6.04
CA GLN A 428 19.40 61.10 5.51
C GLN A 428 20.35 60.45 6.56
N SER A 429 21.36 59.68 6.18
CA SER A 429 22.34 59.92 5.10
C SER A 429 22.78 58.64 4.37
N GLY A 430 23.12 58.76 3.08
CA GLY A 430 23.70 57.67 2.27
C GLY A 430 23.32 57.73 0.79
N THR A 431 23.85 56.80 -0.01
CA THR A 431 23.56 56.58 -1.45
C THR A 431 22.18 55.96 -1.71
N PHE A 432 21.27 56.05 -0.74
CA PHE A 432 19.98 55.36 -0.71
C PHE A 432 18.81 56.33 -0.94
N PRO A 433 17.68 55.86 -1.51
CA PRO A 433 16.58 56.73 -1.88
C PRO A 433 15.90 57.36 -0.64
N GLN A 434 15.57 58.65 -0.72
CA GLN A 434 14.91 59.41 0.37
C GLN A 434 13.43 59.05 0.57
N LYS A 435 12.84 58.30 -0.36
CA LYS A 435 11.48 57.76 -0.29
C LYS A 435 11.47 56.30 -0.75
N LEU A 436 10.61 55.48 -0.14
CA LEU A 436 10.26 54.14 -0.61
C LEU A 436 8.74 53.96 -0.54
N TYR A 437 8.19 53.11 -1.40
CA TYR A 437 6.75 52.81 -1.43
C TYR A 437 6.53 51.36 -1.01
N LEU A 438 5.75 51.17 0.04
CA LEU A 438 5.49 49.88 0.69
C LEU A 438 4.02 49.50 0.53
N GLU A 439 3.75 48.37 -0.12
CA GLU A 439 2.43 47.73 -0.16
C GLU A 439 2.44 46.54 0.82
N ILE A 440 1.43 46.46 1.70
CA ILE A 440 1.15 45.31 2.56
C ILE A 440 -0.22 44.74 2.22
N THR A 441 -0.26 43.45 1.90
CA THR A 441 -1.49 42.70 1.62
C THR A 441 -1.67 41.60 2.67
N ASP A 442 -2.82 41.60 3.35
CA ASP A 442 -3.23 40.50 4.24
C ASP A 442 -4.07 39.50 3.43
N THR A 443 -3.55 38.29 3.23
CA THR A 443 -4.30 37.20 2.59
C THR A 443 -4.48 36.07 3.61
N ALA A 444 -5.67 35.99 4.19
CA ALA A 444 -6.05 34.99 5.19
C ALA A 444 -5.08 34.89 6.40
N GLY A 445 -4.65 36.04 6.93
CA GLY A 445 -3.77 36.12 8.09
C GLY A 445 -2.27 35.96 7.79
N ARG A 446 -1.91 35.70 6.52
CA ARG A 446 -0.52 35.79 6.03
C ARG A 446 -0.31 37.15 5.39
N LEU A 447 0.52 37.97 6.03
CA LEU A 447 1.00 39.22 5.45
C LEU A 447 1.99 38.92 4.34
N LYS A 448 1.73 39.44 3.15
CA LYS A 448 2.71 39.63 2.09
C LYS A 448 2.99 41.12 1.94
N GLY A 449 4.12 41.47 1.34
CA GLY A 449 4.40 42.86 1.02
C GLY A 449 5.40 43.01 -0.10
N ARG A 450 5.38 44.19 -0.71
CA ARG A 450 6.27 44.61 -1.80
C ARG A 450 6.80 46.00 -1.51
N ILE A 451 8.04 46.25 -1.90
CA ILE A 451 8.67 47.55 -1.74
C ILE A 451 9.29 48.01 -3.07
N SER A 452 9.18 49.31 -3.34
CA SER A 452 9.61 49.94 -4.60
C SER A 452 10.32 51.26 -4.32
N ARG A 453 11.24 51.64 -5.22
CA ARG A 453 11.85 52.98 -5.25
C ARG A 453 10.91 54.04 -5.83
N ASN A 454 10.00 53.64 -6.71
CA ASN A 454 9.01 54.49 -7.39
C ASN A 454 7.58 54.15 -6.95
N PRO A 455 6.59 55.06 -7.10
CA PRO A 455 5.19 54.78 -6.77
C PRO A 455 4.69 53.51 -7.47
N LEU A 456 4.09 52.59 -6.71
CA LEU A 456 3.53 51.36 -7.27
C LEU A 456 2.33 51.69 -8.17
N PRO A 457 2.31 51.26 -9.45
CA PRO A 457 1.19 51.55 -10.34
C PRO A 457 -0.08 50.81 -9.90
N ALA A 458 -1.24 51.44 -10.08
CA ALA A 458 -2.52 50.81 -9.82
C ALA A 458 -2.72 49.56 -10.69
N ALA A 459 -3.38 48.54 -10.15
CA ALA A 459 -3.46 47.21 -10.74
C ALA A 459 -4.38 47.12 -11.97
N GLU A 460 -3.91 47.56 -13.13
CA GLU A 460 -4.56 47.30 -14.42
C GLU A 460 -4.50 45.80 -14.80
N ALA A 461 -5.66 45.21 -15.07
CA ALA A 461 -5.73 43.87 -15.66
C ALA A 461 -5.36 43.93 -17.16
N ARG A 462 -4.41 43.09 -17.61
CA ARG A 462 -4.03 42.99 -19.04
C ARG A 462 -4.17 41.57 -19.60
N LYS A 463 -4.74 41.47 -20.80
CA LYS A 463 -5.02 40.23 -21.54
C LYS A 463 -4.16 40.12 -22.80
N GLY A 464 -3.28 39.10 -22.86
CA GLY A 464 -2.97 38.24 -24.03
C GLY A 464 -2.42 38.78 -25.37
N ARG A 465 -1.70 37.87 -26.08
CA ARG A 465 -1.16 37.92 -27.48
C ARG A 465 0.16 38.72 -27.63
N ARG A 466 1.28 38.14 -28.12
CA ARG A 466 1.67 37.59 -29.47
C ARG A 466 1.96 38.72 -30.49
N TYR A 467 2.96 38.65 -31.39
CA TYR A 467 3.87 37.56 -31.83
C TYR A 467 5.17 38.12 -32.49
N ASP A 468 6.18 37.26 -32.71
CA ASP A 468 7.39 37.41 -33.59
C ASP A 468 8.39 38.58 -33.29
N ASP A 469 9.67 38.56 -33.68
CA ASP A 469 10.35 37.92 -34.83
C ASP A 469 11.74 37.27 -34.53
N LYS A 470 12.37 36.60 -35.51
CA LYS A 470 13.66 35.85 -35.40
C LYS A 470 14.61 36.11 -36.60
N PRO A 471 15.95 36.23 -36.41
CA PRO A 471 16.93 35.19 -36.85
C PRO A 471 18.03 34.94 -35.77
N ALA A 472 18.76 33.82 -35.66
CA ALA A 472 19.55 32.99 -36.60
C ALA A 472 20.91 33.61 -37.02
N ASP A 473 22.10 33.01 -36.81
CA ASP A 473 22.57 31.88 -35.94
C ASP A 473 23.97 32.28 -35.33
N ALA A 474 25.11 31.57 -35.18
CA ALA A 474 25.65 30.22 -35.54
C ALA A 474 26.95 29.86 -34.73
N ASP A 475 27.52 28.66 -35.00
CA ASP A 475 28.88 28.11 -34.71
C ASP A 475 29.59 28.20 -33.31
N LYS A 476 29.69 27.03 -32.63
CA LYS A 476 30.90 26.17 -32.37
C LYS A 476 32.27 26.77 -31.90
N PRO A 477 33.19 25.95 -31.31
CA PRO A 477 33.05 24.80 -30.38
C PRO A 477 34.18 24.71 -29.28
N ALA A 478 34.17 23.64 -28.45
CA ALA A 478 35.36 23.00 -27.78
C ALA A 478 36.15 23.81 -26.70
N ASP A 479 37.04 23.29 -25.81
CA ASP A 479 37.36 21.98 -25.18
C ASP A 479 38.49 22.23 -24.12
N ALA A 480 38.94 21.38 -23.16
CA ALA A 480 38.44 20.20 -22.43
C ALA A 480 39.42 19.85 -21.25
N ALA A 481 39.12 18.84 -20.41
CA ALA A 481 39.93 18.28 -19.27
C ALA A 481 40.15 19.22 -18.04
N ALA A 482 40.19 18.82 -16.74
CA ALA A 482 40.53 17.59 -15.98
C ALA A 482 42.01 17.53 -15.46
N PRO A 483 42.43 16.59 -14.56
CA PRO A 483 42.01 16.46 -13.16
C PRO A 483 43.21 16.31 -12.15
N GLY A 484 42.95 16.02 -10.86
CA GLY A 484 43.99 15.64 -9.87
C GLY A 484 43.40 15.12 -8.53
N ALA A 485 44.05 14.14 -7.86
CA ALA A 485 43.46 13.38 -6.74
C ALA A 485 44.45 13.03 -5.56
N PRO A 486 44.49 11.84 -4.90
CA PRO A 486 44.08 11.73 -3.47
C PRO A 486 45.03 10.94 -2.51
N ALA A 487 44.71 10.90 -1.20
CA ALA A 487 45.14 9.90 -0.17
C ALA A 487 44.59 10.27 1.24
N ALA A 488 44.48 9.42 2.29
CA ALA A 488 44.35 7.95 2.44
C ALA A 488 43.94 7.59 3.91
N SER A 489 43.88 6.29 4.26
CA SER A 489 43.43 5.65 5.54
C SER A 489 44.41 5.82 6.75
N ALA A 490 44.21 5.31 7.99
CA ALA A 490 43.40 4.17 8.52
C ALA A 490 43.03 4.28 10.05
N ALA A 491 42.52 3.17 10.63
CA ALA A 491 41.99 2.99 12.02
C ALA A 491 43.05 2.33 12.98
N PRO A 492 42.79 1.71 14.18
CA PRO A 492 41.51 1.29 14.84
C PRO A 492 41.37 1.43 16.40
N ASP A 493 40.19 1.02 16.90
CA ASP A 493 39.80 0.43 18.22
C ASP A 493 40.36 0.90 19.59
N ALA A 494 39.45 1.25 20.52
CA ALA A 494 39.05 0.41 21.69
C ALA A 494 38.48 1.21 22.91
N GLY A 495 37.52 0.65 23.65
CA GLY A 495 37.43 0.86 25.12
C GLY A 495 36.29 1.70 25.76
N ALA A 496 35.28 1.00 26.29
CA ALA A 496 34.62 1.19 27.61
C ALA A 496 34.06 2.55 28.14
N ALA A 497 32.75 2.52 28.45
CA ALA A 497 32.12 2.91 29.74
C ALA A 497 31.98 4.38 30.24
N SER A 498 30.70 4.80 30.30
CA SER A 498 30.00 5.42 31.46
C SER A 498 30.03 6.94 31.76
N ALA A 499 28.97 7.36 32.47
CA ALA A 499 28.84 8.50 33.41
C ALA A 499 28.93 9.98 32.94
N ALA A 500 27.74 10.58 32.78
CA ALA A 500 27.20 11.77 33.49
C ALA A 500 28.05 12.99 33.95
N ALA A 501 27.40 14.16 33.92
CA ALA A 501 27.74 15.48 34.52
C ALA A 501 28.95 16.23 33.93
N ALA A 502 28.95 17.53 33.56
CA ALA A 502 28.21 18.77 33.92
C ALA A 502 29.03 19.76 34.79
N ALA A 503 29.68 20.73 34.14
CA ALA A 503 30.27 21.99 34.63
C ALA A 503 30.56 22.88 33.38
N THR A 504 30.22 24.17 33.23
CA THR A 504 30.58 25.41 33.97
C THR A 504 32.08 25.71 34.05
N ALA A 505 32.61 26.93 33.83
CA ALA A 505 32.08 28.16 33.21
C ALA A 505 33.23 29.19 33.04
N ALA A 506 33.00 30.26 32.25
CA ALA A 506 33.80 31.51 32.17
C ALA A 506 35.28 31.41 31.66
N ALA A 507 36.01 32.50 31.38
CA ALA A 507 35.71 33.75 30.63
C ALA A 507 37.01 34.61 30.51
N ALA A 508 37.05 35.53 29.54
CA ALA A 508 38.04 36.63 29.39
C ALA A 508 39.51 36.24 29.04
N ALA A 509 40.35 37.11 28.46
CA ALA A 509 40.13 38.21 27.48
C ALA A 509 41.48 38.77 26.94
N ALA A 510 41.55 39.10 25.64
CA ALA A 510 42.43 40.13 25.03
C ALA A 510 43.99 39.96 25.18
N PRO A 511 44.84 40.78 24.51
CA PRO A 511 44.59 41.83 23.51
C PRO A 511 45.16 41.49 22.11
N ALA A 512 45.25 42.49 21.23
CA ALA A 512 45.77 42.39 19.86
C ALA A 512 46.87 43.42 19.59
N ASP A 513 47.62 43.26 18.48
CA ASP A 513 48.21 44.39 17.73
C ASP A 513 48.41 44.02 16.24
N ALA A 514 48.79 44.97 15.37
CA ALA A 514 48.60 44.90 13.90
C ALA A 514 49.84 45.22 13.04
N ALA A 515 49.81 44.89 11.72
CA ALA A 515 50.29 45.74 10.59
C ALA A 515 50.31 45.04 9.19
N ALA A 516 50.18 45.85 8.12
CA ALA A 516 50.55 45.68 6.68
C ALA A 516 50.10 44.41 5.89
N VAL A 517 49.40 44.41 4.74
CA VAL A 517 49.30 45.25 3.51
C VAL A 517 50.12 44.74 2.30
N ALA A 518 49.39 44.23 1.29
CA ALA A 518 49.76 44.11 -0.14
C ALA A 518 48.44 43.99 -0.97
N ALA A 519 48.41 44.29 -2.29
CA ALA A 519 47.14 44.55 -2.98
C ALA A 519 47.03 44.13 -4.47
N GLN A 520 45.78 43.77 -4.86
CA GLN A 520 45.18 43.84 -6.22
C GLN A 520 45.77 42.93 -7.34
N PRO A 521 45.10 42.73 -8.50
CA PRO A 521 43.96 43.48 -9.10
C PRO A 521 42.61 42.73 -9.22
N GLN A 522 41.59 43.48 -9.64
CA GLN A 522 40.22 43.02 -9.92
C GLN A 522 39.99 42.79 -11.43
N ALA A 523 38.87 42.15 -11.78
CA ALA A 523 38.27 42.17 -13.11
C ALA A 523 36.80 42.65 -13.01
N ASP A 524 36.31 43.37 -14.04
CA ASP A 524 35.03 44.08 -13.97
C ASP A 524 33.79 43.15 -14.09
N PRO A 525 32.79 43.29 -13.20
CA PRO A 525 31.50 42.64 -13.35
C PRO A 525 30.54 43.47 -14.24
N GLN A 526 29.92 42.82 -15.22
CA GLN A 526 28.97 43.44 -16.13
C GLN A 526 27.64 43.79 -15.41
N PRO A 527 27.03 44.97 -15.65
CA PRO A 527 25.96 45.48 -14.79
C PRO A 527 24.66 44.66 -14.87
N ALA A 528 24.18 44.19 -13.71
CA ALA A 528 22.91 43.48 -13.59
C ALA A 528 21.70 44.40 -13.83
N LYS A 529 20.66 43.87 -14.48
CA LYS A 529 19.35 44.55 -14.62
C LYS A 529 18.67 44.60 -13.25
N THR A 530 18.61 45.78 -12.64
CA THR A 530 17.90 46.00 -11.38
C THR A 530 16.40 45.85 -11.54
N LYS A 531 15.72 45.27 -10.53
CA LYS A 531 14.25 45.19 -10.47
C LYS A 531 13.69 46.40 -9.74
N GLU A 532 12.68 47.05 -10.33
CA GLU A 532 12.08 48.25 -9.73
C GLU A 532 11.30 47.94 -8.44
N VAL A 533 10.61 46.79 -8.40
CA VAL A 533 9.83 46.29 -7.27
C VAL A 533 10.45 44.99 -6.72
N VAL A 534 10.55 44.89 -5.39
CA VAL A 534 11.11 43.73 -4.67
C VAL A 534 10.07 43.16 -3.70
N GLU A 535 9.94 41.84 -3.63
CA GLU A 535 9.05 41.17 -2.66
C GLU A 535 9.71 41.04 -1.28
N LEU A 536 8.93 41.27 -0.24
CA LEU A 536 9.41 41.21 1.15
C LEU A 536 9.42 39.78 1.69
N LYS A 537 10.52 39.44 2.36
CA LYS A 537 10.74 38.19 3.09
C LYS A 537 10.47 38.40 4.59
N SER A 538 9.98 37.34 5.24
CA SER A 538 9.72 37.32 6.69
C SER A 538 8.85 38.47 7.22
N VAL A 539 7.81 38.86 6.49
CA VAL A 539 6.86 39.90 6.95
C VAL A 539 6.12 39.43 8.20
N ARG A 540 6.25 40.16 9.29
CA ARG A 540 5.59 39.90 10.59
C ARG A 540 4.96 41.17 11.15
N LEU A 541 3.77 41.04 11.72
CA LEU A 541 3.17 42.06 12.58
C LEU A 541 2.93 41.44 13.95
N GLU A 542 3.68 41.92 14.93
CA GLU A 542 3.60 41.53 16.34
C GLU A 542 3.14 42.77 17.14
N ASN A 543 1.98 42.68 17.81
CA ASN A 543 1.23 43.83 18.33
C ASN A 543 1.05 44.91 17.23
N THR A 544 1.51 46.13 17.46
CA THR A 544 1.50 47.24 16.48
C THR A 544 2.79 47.34 15.65
N ARG A 545 3.74 46.40 15.77
CA ARG A 545 5.07 46.50 15.15
C ARG A 545 5.18 45.61 13.91
N LEU A 546 5.22 46.25 12.74
CA LEU A 546 5.43 45.62 11.43
C LEU A 546 6.93 45.52 11.16
N SER A 547 7.43 44.33 10.82
CA SER A 547 8.82 44.09 10.46
C SER A 547 8.95 43.17 9.25
N ALA A 548 9.98 43.39 8.44
CA ALA A 548 10.31 42.55 7.28
C ALA A 548 11.77 42.73 6.88
N ASN A 549 12.23 41.93 5.91
CA ASN A 549 13.52 42.11 5.24
C ASN A 549 13.41 41.89 3.74
N PHE A 550 14.37 42.40 2.98
CA PHE A 550 14.51 42.14 1.56
C PHE A 550 15.99 42.21 1.13
N THR A 551 16.30 41.59 0.00
CA THR A 551 17.67 41.52 -0.52
C THR A 551 17.95 42.74 -1.40
N GLY A 552 19.03 43.47 -1.14
CA GLY A 552 19.35 44.72 -1.84
C GLY A 552 19.93 44.54 -3.25
N THR A 553 20.29 43.31 -3.63
CA THR A 553 21.02 43.02 -4.88
C THR A 553 20.21 43.37 -6.13
N ASP A 554 18.89 43.14 -6.09
CA ASP A 554 17.94 43.60 -7.11
C ASP A 554 17.93 45.13 -7.30
N TRP A 555 18.50 45.88 -6.36
CA TRP A 555 18.60 47.34 -6.32
C TRP A 555 20.04 47.87 -6.42
N GLY A 556 21.02 46.99 -6.66
CA GLY A 556 22.45 47.35 -6.74
C GLY A 556 23.13 47.54 -5.39
N ILE A 557 22.63 46.92 -4.32
CA ILE A 557 23.16 47.04 -2.95
C ILE A 557 23.44 45.61 -2.43
N GLU A 558 24.69 45.24 -2.19
CA GLU A 558 24.98 43.90 -1.66
C GLU A 558 24.48 43.73 -0.22
N GLY A 559 23.97 42.53 0.11
CA GLY A 559 23.41 42.20 1.42
C GLY A 559 21.89 42.36 1.55
N SER A 560 21.41 42.40 2.79
CA SER A 560 19.96 42.39 3.13
C SER A 560 19.56 43.58 4.00
N ILE A 561 18.53 44.30 3.55
CA ILE A 561 17.94 45.44 4.24
C ILE A 561 16.84 44.91 5.18
N ARG A 562 16.78 45.43 6.40
CA ARG A 562 15.77 45.07 7.42
C ARG A 562 15.01 46.30 7.86
N PHE A 563 13.70 46.21 8.03
CA PHE A 563 12.91 47.34 8.54
C PHE A 563 11.96 46.95 9.67
N SER A 564 11.62 47.95 10.49
CA SER A 564 10.74 47.83 11.65
C SER A 564 9.94 49.12 11.84
N LEU A 565 8.65 49.10 11.51
CA LEU A 565 7.70 50.19 11.67
C LEU A 565 6.79 49.93 12.89
N ALA A 566 6.64 50.90 13.79
CA ALA A 566 5.60 50.91 14.80
C ALA A 566 4.39 51.68 14.24
N MET A 567 3.30 50.95 13.96
CA MET A 567 2.05 51.52 13.46
C MET A 567 1.36 52.33 14.57
N THR A 568 0.78 53.48 14.22
CA THR A 568 0.04 54.34 15.15
C THR A 568 -1.46 54.14 14.98
N GLU A 569 -2.22 54.23 16.07
CA GLU A 569 -3.69 54.26 15.99
C GLU A 569 -4.17 55.56 15.33
N PRO A 570 -5.17 55.51 14.42
CA PRO A 570 -5.69 56.67 13.73
C PRO A 570 -6.63 57.48 14.63
N ASP A 571 -6.12 58.59 15.18
CA ASP A 571 -6.93 59.59 15.88
C ASP A 571 -7.61 60.55 14.87
N PRO A 572 -8.95 60.55 14.75
CA PRO A 572 -9.65 61.41 13.79
C PRO A 572 -9.55 62.91 14.10
N ALA A 573 -9.02 63.31 15.26
CA ALA A 573 -8.76 64.72 15.60
C ALA A 573 -7.43 65.27 15.02
N LEU A 574 -6.50 64.41 14.57
CA LEU A 574 -5.14 64.79 14.18
C LEU A 574 -4.77 64.33 12.76
N ARG A 575 -5.09 65.15 11.76
CA ARG A 575 -4.95 64.81 10.33
C ARG A 575 -3.52 64.60 9.82
N ASP A 576 -2.52 65.23 10.44
CA ASP A 576 -1.14 65.25 9.94
C ASP A 576 -0.19 64.29 10.69
N ARG A 577 -0.72 63.29 11.39
CA ARG A 577 0.09 62.31 12.16
C ARG A 577 0.52 61.14 11.25
N PRO A 578 1.81 60.76 11.19
CA PRO A 578 2.27 59.66 10.35
C PRO A 578 1.71 58.32 10.85
N ALA A 579 1.21 57.49 9.93
CA ALA A 579 0.56 56.20 10.19
C ALA A 579 1.49 55.12 10.76
N ALA A 580 2.81 55.28 10.60
CA ALA A 580 3.81 54.57 11.37
C ALA A 580 5.10 55.38 11.54
N ILE A 581 5.91 55.03 12.54
CA ILE A 581 7.28 55.55 12.71
C ILE A 581 8.20 54.36 12.94
N GLY A 582 9.39 54.34 12.34
CA GLY A 582 10.29 53.21 12.47
C GLY A 582 11.71 53.43 11.95
N THR A 583 12.41 52.32 11.75
CA THR A 583 13.79 52.32 11.25
C THR A 583 14.00 51.32 10.13
N LEU A 584 14.87 51.69 9.18
CA LEU A 584 15.50 50.82 8.20
C LEU A 584 16.97 50.66 8.58
N ILE A 585 17.46 49.42 8.60
CA ILE A 585 18.87 49.08 8.77
C ILE A 585 19.39 48.60 7.41
N TRP A 586 20.37 49.32 6.87
CA TRP A 586 21.00 49.04 5.59
C TRP A 586 22.15 48.01 5.76
N PRO A 587 22.66 47.40 4.67
CA PRO A 587 23.66 46.34 4.76
C PRO A 587 25.03 46.78 5.30
N ASP A 588 25.33 48.09 5.20
CA ASP A 588 26.51 48.73 5.80
C ASP A 588 26.38 48.98 7.31
N GLY A 589 25.24 48.61 7.91
CA GLY A 589 24.93 48.81 9.33
C GLY A 589 24.37 50.20 9.66
N THR A 590 24.30 51.13 8.70
CA THR A 590 23.67 52.43 8.91
C THR A 590 22.16 52.28 9.15
N THR A 591 21.59 53.19 9.94
CA THR A 591 20.17 53.16 10.30
C THR A 591 19.49 54.47 9.91
N SER A 592 18.52 54.41 8.98
CA SER A 592 17.64 55.53 8.67
C SER A 592 16.38 55.46 9.52
N VAL A 593 15.99 56.57 10.14
CA VAL A 593 14.64 56.73 10.71
C VAL A 593 13.66 57.01 9.57
N THR A 594 12.44 56.49 9.68
CA THR A 594 11.38 56.72 8.70
C THR A 594 10.03 57.03 9.34
N THR A 595 9.27 57.89 8.68
CA THR A 595 7.83 58.07 8.91
C THR A 595 7.07 57.47 7.73
N ALA A 596 6.04 56.70 8.02
CA ALA A 596 5.14 56.12 7.02
C ALA A 596 3.84 56.92 6.96
N SER A 597 3.49 57.42 5.77
CA SER A 597 2.18 58.03 5.50
C SER A 597 1.35 57.07 4.65
N ARG A 598 0.09 56.81 5.04
CA ARG A 598 -0.80 55.94 4.25
C ARG A 598 -1.18 56.64 2.94
N ILE A 599 -1.16 55.91 1.84
CA ILE A 599 -1.60 56.37 0.52
C ILE A 599 -2.95 55.70 0.24
N ASP A 600 -4.04 56.47 0.26
CA ASP A 600 -5.34 55.94 -0.13
C ASP A 600 -5.43 55.84 -1.66
N ALA A 601 -5.84 54.67 -2.16
CA ALA A 601 -6.07 54.45 -3.57
C ALA A 601 -7.31 55.24 -4.03
N ALA A 602 -7.17 56.04 -5.10
CA ALA A 602 -8.26 56.87 -5.60
C ALA A 602 -9.49 56.02 -6.00
N ALA A 603 -10.65 56.38 -5.45
CA ALA A 603 -11.89 55.64 -5.66
C ALA A 603 -12.38 55.73 -7.12
N PRO A 604 -12.93 54.64 -7.70
CA PRO A 604 -13.53 54.68 -9.03
C PRO A 604 -14.79 55.56 -9.03
N ALA A 605 -14.94 56.39 -10.06
CA ALA A 605 -16.10 57.28 -10.19
C ALA A 605 -17.39 56.49 -10.44
N ALA A 606 -18.47 56.85 -9.73
CA ALA A 606 -19.78 56.24 -9.89
C ALA A 606 -20.49 56.77 -11.16
N VAL A 607 -21.14 55.87 -11.90
CA VAL A 607 -22.07 56.20 -13.00
C VAL A 607 -23.49 56.04 -12.47
N PRO A 608 -24.37 57.05 -12.55
CA PRO A 608 -25.75 56.96 -12.07
C PRO A 608 -26.63 56.12 -13.02
N ALA A 609 -27.73 55.57 -12.49
CA ALA A 609 -28.63 54.69 -13.23
C ALA A 609 -30.06 55.23 -13.34
N GLY A 610 -30.72 54.95 -14.48
CA GLY A 610 -32.15 55.10 -14.71
C GLY A 610 -32.54 56.15 -15.76
N PRO A 611 -33.79 56.14 -16.25
CA PRO A 611 -34.87 55.17 -15.98
C PRO A 611 -35.01 54.13 -17.12
N ALA A 612 -36.05 53.28 -17.05
CA ALA A 612 -36.42 52.34 -18.10
C ALA A 612 -37.77 52.72 -18.72
N GLU A 613 -37.92 52.60 -20.04
CA GLU A 613 -39.24 52.62 -20.70
C GLU A 613 -39.25 51.76 -22.00
N ALA A 614 -40.46 51.61 -22.57
CA ALA A 614 -40.89 50.54 -23.46
C ALA A 614 -40.15 50.36 -24.80
N ALA A 615 -40.19 49.12 -25.30
CA ALA A 615 -39.96 48.77 -26.70
C ALA A 615 -41.26 48.20 -27.33
N PRO A 616 -41.78 48.79 -28.43
CA PRO A 616 -42.88 48.21 -29.21
C PRO A 616 -42.37 47.12 -30.18
N ALA A 617 -43.29 46.46 -30.89
CA ALA A 617 -43.03 45.20 -31.60
C ALA A 617 -43.06 45.31 -33.15
N ALA A 618 -42.65 44.18 -33.77
CA ALA A 618 -43.08 43.63 -35.06
C ALA A 618 -42.23 43.86 -36.35
N ALA A 619 -42.01 42.73 -37.05
CA ALA A 619 -41.69 42.51 -38.48
C ALA A 619 -40.39 43.11 -39.10
N GLY A 620 -39.69 42.43 -40.01
CA GLY A 620 -39.78 41.04 -40.47
C GLY A 620 -39.16 40.78 -41.86
N THR A 621 -38.64 39.56 -42.12
CA THR A 621 -38.07 39.03 -43.41
C THR A 621 -36.80 39.74 -43.94
N ALA A 622 -35.86 39.15 -44.74
CA ALA A 622 -35.40 37.78 -45.06
C ALA A 622 -33.99 37.90 -45.77
N ALA A 623 -33.23 36.91 -46.29
CA ALA A 623 -33.46 35.46 -46.52
C ALA A 623 -32.18 34.57 -46.43
N ALA A 624 -31.18 34.73 -47.32
CA ALA A 624 -29.98 33.87 -47.50
C ALA A 624 -28.76 34.74 -47.94
N ASP A 625 -27.46 34.35 -47.86
CA ASP A 625 -26.84 33.13 -48.43
C ASP A 625 -25.55 32.65 -47.70
N LYS A 626 -24.90 31.60 -48.22
CA LYS A 626 -23.71 30.85 -47.73
C LYS A 626 -22.42 31.16 -48.56
N PRO A 627 -21.26 30.51 -48.31
CA PRO A 627 -20.54 30.31 -47.05
C PRO A 627 -19.04 30.68 -47.15
N ALA A 628 -18.33 30.79 -46.01
CA ALA A 628 -16.85 30.79 -46.00
C ALA A 628 -16.28 30.12 -44.74
N VAL A 629 -15.16 29.41 -44.87
CA VAL A 629 -14.50 28.64 -43.79
C VAL A 629 -13.10 29.19 -43.53
N GLN A 630 -12.78 29.47 -42.26
CA GLN A 630 -11.41 29.42 -41.73
C GLN A 630 -11.43 28.84 -40.30
N PRO A 631 -10.36 28.17 -39.83
CA PRO A 631 -10.41 27.35 -38.63
C PRO A 631 -10.21 28.17 -37.35
N ALA A 632 -11.08 27.98 -36.36
CA ALA A 632 -10.81 28.44 -35.01
C ALA A 632 -9.65 27.63 -34.42
N ALA A 633 -8.56 28.31 -34.04
CA ALA A 633 -7.41 27.66 -33.42
C ALA A 633 -7.82 26.99 -32.10
N ALA A 634 -7.52 25.69 -31.97
CA ALA A 634 -7.86 24.91 -30.79
C ALA A 634 -7.24 25.50 -29.52
N ALA A 635 -8.02 25.56 -28.45
CA ALA A 635 -7.49 25.80 -27.11
C ALA A 635 -6.53 24.64 -26.72
N PRO A 636 -5.48 24.88 -25.91
CA PRO A 636 -4.58 23.83 -25.47
C PRO A 636 -5.38 22.72 -24.76
N VAL A 637 -5.27 21.50 -25.28
CA VAL A 637 -6.00 20.34 -24.78
C VAL A 637 -5.60 20.07 -23.34
N LYS A 638 -6.57 20.05 -22.42
CA LYS A 638 -6.38 19.40 -21.11
C LYS A 638 -6.08 17.93 -21.39
N VAL A 639 -4.84 17.50 -21.17
CA VAL A 639 -4.40 16.11 -21.39
C VAL A 639 -4.93 15.22 -20.26
N THR A 640 -6.25 15.00 -20.27
CA THR A 640 -6.94 14.01 -19.43
C THR A 640 -6.94 12.65 -20.12
N ALA A 641 -5.74 12.15 -20.45
CA ALA A 641 -5.56 10.70 -20.54
C ALA A 641 -5.76 10.14 -19.12
N SER A 642 -6.89 9.49 -18.87
CA SER A 642 -7.02 8.48 -17.82
C SER A 642 -6.98 7.14 -18.53
N PHE A 643 -6.09 6.25 -18.09
CA PHE A 643 -5.89 4.95 -18.73
C PHE A 643 -6.85 3.91 -18.16
N GLU A 644 -7.22 2.93 -19.00
CA GLU A 644 -7.87 1.72 -18.52
C GLU A 644 -6.94 0.99 -17.54
N VAL A 645 -7.51 0.51 -16.43
CA VAL A 645 -6.75 -0.27 -15.44
C VAL A 645 -6.46 -1.64 -16.04
N ASN A 646 -5.19 -2.02 -16.06
CA ASN A 646 -4.75 -3.34 -16.48
C ASN A 646 -4.25 -4.16 -15.28
N TYR A 647 -4.22 -5.48 -15.47
CA TYR A 647 -4.04 -6.47 -14.42
C TYR A 647 -2.90 -7.43 -14.78
N PRO A 648 -1.84 -7.52 -13.97
CA PRO A 648 -1.43 -6.58 -12.92
C PRO A 648 -1.15 -5.17 -13.45
N LEU A 649 -1.24 -4.15 -12.58
CA LEU A 649 -1.05 -2.74 -12.99
C LEU A 649 0.40 -2.49 -13.44
N GLY A 650 0.62 -2.16 -14.73
CA GLY A 650 1.96 -1.87 -15.24
C GLY A 650 2.18 -2.25 -16.71
N SER A 651 3.44 -2.44 -17.11
CA SER A 651 3.86 -2.57 -18.53
C SER A 651 3.36 -3.81 -19.27
N PHE A 652 3.11 -4.91 -18.56
CA PHE A 652 2.69 -6.19 -19.13
C PHE A 652 1.30 -6.63 -18.66
N GLY A 653 0.57 -5.73 -18.00
CA GLY A 653 -0.79 -5.98 -17.52
C GLY A 653 -1.80 -6.09 -18.64
N ARG A 654 -2.74 -7.04 -18.51
CA ARG A 654 -3.83 -7.26 -19.47
C ARG A 654 -5.11 -6.58 -18.97
N THR A 655 -5.91 -5.97 -19.84
CA THR A 655 -7.24 -5.43 -19.46
C THR A 655 -8.32 -6.52 -19.45
N SER A 656 -8.09 -7.63 -20.16
CA SER A 656 -8.91 -8.84 -20.14
C SER A 656 -8.04 -10.10 -20.20
N LEU A 657 -8.53 -11.23 -19.69
CA LEU A 657 -7.84 -12.52 -19.80
C LEU A 657 -7.86 -13.00 -21.27
N PRO A 658 -6.82 -13.73 -21.74
CA PRO A 658 -6.84 -14.30 -23.09
C PRO A 658 -8.05 -15.23 -23.26
N ALA A 659 -8.74 -15.11 -24.39
CA ALA A 659 -9.98 -15.83 -24.65
C ALA A 659 -9.76 -17.35 -24.69
N VAL A 660 -10.80 -18.11 -24.31
CA VAL A 660 -10.90 -19.52 -24.73
C VAL A 660 -11.26 -19.51 -26.20
N THR A 661 -10.39 -20.05 -27.04
CA THR A 661 -10.69 -20.30 -28.45
C THR A 661 -11.66 -21.47 -28.59
N GLY A 662 -12.38 -21.55 -29.71
CA GLY A 662 -12.91 -22.84 -30.16
C GLY A 662 -11.78 -23.78 -30.62
N PRO A 663 -12.07 -24.76 -31.50
CA PRO A 663 -11.04 -25.66 -31.99
C PRO A 663 -9.88 -24.90 -32.66
N VAL A 664 -8.63 -25.25 -32.33
CA VAL A 664 -7.42 -24.71 -32.97
C VAL A 664 -6.53 -25.87 -33.39
N ALA A 665 -6.11 -25.87 -34.65
CA ALA A 665 -5.24 -26.89 -35.24
C ALA A 665 -3.88 -26.26 -35.60
N PHE A 666 -2.84 -26.62 -34.86
CA PHE A 666 -1.44 -26.28 -35.18
C PHE A 666 -0.91 -27.35 -36.12
N VAL A 667 -0.62 -26.99 -37.38
CA VAL A 667 -0.24 -27.94 -38.44
C VAL A 667 1.22 -27.81 -38.84
N HIS A 668 1.78 -28.91 -39.37
CA HIS A 668 3.17 -29.01 -39.84
C HIS A 668 4.25 -28.80 -38.77
N ALA A 669 3.90 -29.05 -37.51
CA ALA A 669 4.80 -28.96 -36.37
C ALA A 669 5.74 -30.18 -36.27
N THR A 670 6.90 -29.98 -35.63
CA THR A 670 7.64 -31.10 -35.00
C THR A 670 7.24 -31.20 -33.54
N ILE A 671 6.35 -32.14 -33.22
CA ILE A 671 5.71 -32.25 -31.90
C ILE A 671 6.47 -33.24 -31.02
N TRP A 672 7.09 -32.74 -29.96
CA TRP A 672 7.65 -33.54 -28.88
C TRP A 672 6.52 -33.89 -27.92
N THR A 673 5.94 -35.09 -28.01
CA THR A 673 4.78 -35.43 -27.17
C THR A 673 5.16 -35.64 -25.69
N CYS A 674 6.39 -36.08 -25.44
CA CYS A 674 6.87 -36.58 -24.14
C CYS A 674 6.06 -37.76 -23.56
N GLY A 675 5.11 -38.31 -24.33
CA GLY A 675 4.36 -39.53 -24.04
C GLY A 675 4.75 -40.69 -24.97
N PRO A 676 3.96 -41.77 -25.05
CA PRO A 676 4.30 -42.97 -25.81
C PRO A 676 4.46 -42.77 -27.33
N ALA A 677 3.97 -41.65 -27.88
CA ALA A 677 4.09 -41.31 -29.30
C ALA A 677 5.42 -40.65 -29.68
N GLY A 678 6.28 -40.32 -28.70
CA GLY A 678 7.62 -39.79 -28.92
C GLY A 678 7.66 -38.41 -29.61
N ILE A 679 8.52 -38.26 -30.61
CA ILE A 679 8.63 -37.06 -31.46
C ILE A 679 7.92 -37.32 -32.80
N LEU A 680 7.01 -36.44 -33.19
CA LEU A 680 6.22 -36.53 -34.43
C LEU A 680 6.56 -35.37 -35.37
N GLU A 681 7.26 -35.66 -36.47
CA GLU A 681 7.55 -34.68 -37.53
C GLU A 681 6.37 -34.50 -38.49
N ASP A 682 6.18 -33.29 -39.03
CA ASP A 682 5.07 -32.90 -39.92
C ASP A 682 3.68 -33.28 -39.38
N ALA A 683 3.47 -33.00 -38.08
CA ALA A 683 2.30 -33.41 -37.33
C ALA A 683 1.38 -32.24 -36.97
N THR A 684 0.15 -32.59 -36.60
CA THR A 684 -0.90 -31.68 -36.16
C THR A 684 -1.15 -31.84 -34.65
N LEU A 685 -1.39 -30.72 -33.96
CA LEU A 685 -1.99 -30.67 -32.63
C LEU A 685 -3.36 -29.99 -32.73
N LEU A 686 -4.43 -30.70 -32.38
CA LEU A 686 -5.78 -30.14 -32.27
C LEU A 686 -6.13 -29.94 -30.79
N ILE A 687 -6.47 -28.70 -30.42
CA ILE A 687 -7.01 -28.34 -29.10
C ILE A 687 -8.44 -27.82 -29.24
N ASP A 688 -9.26 -27.97 -28.21
CA ASP A 688 -10.58 -27.33 -28.07
C ASP A 688 -10.98 -27.23 -26.60
N GLY A 689 -11.73 -26.21 -26.20
CA GLY A 689 -12.29 -26.07 -24.85
C GLY A 689 -11.27 -26.12 -23.70
N GLY A 690 -10.00 -25.80 -23.96
CA GLY A 690 -8.90 -25.91 -22.98
C GLY A 690 -8.22 -27.28 -22.88
N ARG A 691 -8.58 -28.25 -23.73
CA ARG A 691 -8.03 -29.61 -23.75
C ARG A 691 -7.39 -29.95 -25.10
N ILE A 692 -6.48 -30.92 -25.07
CA ILE A 692 -5.95 -31.58 -26.26
C ILE A 692 -6.98 -32.57 -26.76
N VAL A 693 -7.42 -32.43 -28.01
CA VAL A 693 -8.37 -33.33 -28.66
C VAL A 693 -7.62 -34.49 -29.33
N SER A 694 -6.57 -34.19 -30.09
CA SER A 694 -5.77 -35.19 -30.79
C SER A 694 -4.38 -34.65 -31.18
N VAL A 695 -3.41 -35.56 -31.31
CA VAL A 695 -2.05 -35.28 -31.78
C VAL A 695 -1.60 -36.40 -32.74
N GLY A 696 -1.02 -36.05 -33.89
CA GLY A 696 -0.72 -37.00 -34.96
C GLY A 696 -0.61 -36.35 -36.34
N ARG A 697 -0.20 -37.11 -37.36
CA ARG A 697 -0.04 -36.60 -38.74
C ARG A 697 -1.39 -36.38 -39.43
N ASP A 698 -2.14 -37.46 -39.60
CA ASP A 698 -3.38 -37.49 -40.40
C ASP A 698 -4.64 -37.15 -39.57
N ILE A 699 -4.67 -35.99 -38.89
CA ILE A 699 -5.80 -35.56 -38.08
C ILE A 699 -6.90 -34.92 -38.95
N PRO A 700 -8.18 -35.36 -38.83
CA PRO A 700 -9.31 -34.61 -39.37
C PRO A 700 -9.51 -33.29 -38.61
N ILE A 701 -9.23 -32.17 -39.29
CA ILE A 701 -9.43 -30.83 -38.72
C ILE A 701 -10.91 -30.42 -38.87
N PRO A 702 -11.60 -30.00 -37.79
CA PRO A 702 -12.97 -29.50 -37.87
C PRO A 702 -13.09 -28.26 -38.78
N ALA A 703 -14.16 -28.17 -39.57
CA ALA A 703 -14.36 -27.06 -40.53
C ALA A 703 -14.53 -25.68 -39.86
N ASN A 704 -14.78 -25.64 -38.55
CA ASN A 704 -14.84 -24.43 -37.72
C ASN A 704 -13.55 -24.16 -36.93
N ALA A 705 -12.49 -24.94 -37.13
CA ALA A 705 -11.23 -24.78 -36.42
C ALA A 705 -10.38 -23.63 -36.98
N GLN A 706 -9.72 -22.90 -36.10
CA GLN A 706 -8.64 -21.99 -36.49
C GLN A 706 -7.40 -22.82 -36.85
N VAL A 707 -7.01 -22.83 -38.12
CA VAL A 707 -5.76 -23.45 -38.56
C VAL A 707 -4.60 -22.47 -38.38
N VAL A 708 -3.50 -22.95 -37.81
CA VAL A 708 -2.24 -22.21 -37.62
C VAL A 708 -1.11 -23.04 -38.23
N ASP A 709 -0.57 -22.63 -39.38
CA ASP A 709 0.64 -23.25 -39.92
C ASP A 709 1.84 -22.84 -39.05
N VAL A 710 2.52 -23.84 -38.49
CA VAL A 710 3.71 -23.69 -37.65
C VAL A 710 4.89 -24.48 -38.21
N ARG A 711 4.97 -24.62 -39.54
CA ARG A 711 6.06 -25.30 -40.26
C ARG A 711 7.43 -24.81 -39.82
N GLY A 712 8.27 -25.77 -39.42
CA GLY A 712 9.63 -25.51 -38.92
C GLY A 712 9.70 -25.09 -37.45
N MET A 713 8.55 -24.92 -36.77
CA MET A 713 8.49 -24.76 -35.32
C MET A 713 8.38 -26.12 -34.63
N HIS A 714 8.81 -26.16 -33.38
CA HIS A 714 8.64 -27.32 -32.51
C HIS A 714 7.57 -27.04 -31.45
N LEU A 715 6.73 -28.04 -31.17
CA LEU A 715 5.75 -27.99 -30.09
C LEU A 715 6.19 -28.93 -28.96
N THR A 716 6.12 -28.48 -27.71
CA THR A 716 6.40 -29.28 -26.51
C THR A 716 5.25 -29.17 -25.51
N PRO A 717 5.13 -30.08 -24.52
CA PRO A 717 4.27 -29.82 -23.38
C PRO A 717 4.76 -28.56 -22.66
N GLY A 718 3.88 -27.96 -21.88
CA GLY A 718 4.24 -26.87 -20.98
C GLY A 718 5.32 -27.29 -19.99
N ILE A 719 6.29 -26.42 -19.74
CA ILE A 719 7.32 -26.66 -18.73
C ILE A 719 6.69 -26.53 -17.34
N ILE A 720 7.06 -27.44 -16.44
CA ILE A 720 6.52 -27.52 -15.08
C ILE A 720 7.67 -27.48 -14.09
N ASP A 721 7.74 -26.40 -13.30
CA ASP A 721 8.71 -26.30 -12.22
C ASP A 721 8.17 -26.96 -10.94
N CYS A 722 8.88 -27.94 -10.40
CA CYS A 722 8.50 -28.62 -9.18
C CYS A 722 9.13 -28.03 -7.90
N HIS A 723 10.03 -27.05 -8.02
CA HIS A 723 10.57 -26.30 -6.88
C HIS A 723 10.78 -24.81 -7.19
N SER A 724 9.84 -23.98 -6.73
CA SER A 724 9.88 -22.54 -6.96
C SER A 724 9.51 -21.70 -5.73
N HIS A 725 10.07 -20.49 -5.67
CA HIS A 725 9.91 -19.55 -4.54
C HIS A 725 9.30 -18.19 -4.94
N PHE A 726 9.07 -17.94 -6.24
CA PHE A 726 8.37 -16.77 -6.75
C PHE A 726 6.87 -16.76 -6.40
N ALA A 727 6.17 -15.67 -6.74
CA ALA A 727 4.72 -15.48 -6.55
C ALA A 727 4.23 -15.68 -5.09
N THR A 728 5.00 -15.23 -4.11
CA THR A 728 4.62 -15.24 -2.67
C THR A 728 4.63 -13.83 -2.06
N ASP A 729 3.47 -13.38 -1.58
CA ASP A 729 3.28 -12.03 -1.04
C ASP A 729 3.76 -11.94 0.42
N GLY A 730 4.95 -11.38 0.64
CA GLY A 730 5.54 -11.23 1.97
C GLY A 730 6.40 -12.41 2.43
N GLY A 731 7.00 -13.16 1.50
CA GLY A 731 8.10 -14.10 1.77
C GLY A 731 7.71 -15.57 1.95
N VAL A 732 8.72 -16.45 1.98
CA VAL A 732 8.59 -17.92 1.84
C VAL A 732 8.81 -18.76 3.10
N ASN A 733 9.09 -18.17 4.27
CA ASN A 733 9.31 -18.95 5.50
C ASN A 733 8.67 -18.29 6.73
N GLU A 734 8.04 -19.08 7.58
CA GLU A 734 7.77 -18.72 8.98
C GLU A 734 8.95 -19.19 9.85
N GLY A 735 10.09 -18.49 9.77
CA GLY A 735 11.36 -18.98 10.35
C GLY A 735 11.37 -19.16 11.89
N THR A 736 10.36 -18.66 12.60
CA THR A 736 10.36 -18.52 14.07
C THR A 736 10.15 -19.83 14.84
N GLN A 737 9.61 -20.89 14.23
CA GLN A 737 9.41 -22.20 14.85
C GLN A 737 10.06 -23.35 14.05
N ALA A 738 10.20 -24.52 14.66
CA ALA A 738 10.81 -25.70 14.00
C ALA A 738 9.81 -26.47 13.12
N VAL A 739 8.56 -26.44 13.53
CA VAL A 739 7.40 -26.97 12.82
C VAL A 739 6.46 -25.78 12.60
N THR A 740 6.04 -25.58 11.36
CA THR A 740 5.09 -24.55 10.92
C THR A 740 4.15 -25.14 9.87
N SER A 741 3.60 -26.33 10.12
CA SER A 741 2.74 -27.07 9.18
C SER A 741 1.35 -26.43 8.98
N GLU A 742 0.96 -25.50 9.84
CA GLU A 742 -0.27 -24.71 9.79
C GLU A 742 -0.26 -23.59 8.74
N VAL A 743 0.92 -23.05 8.38
CA VAL A 743 1.03 -21.96 7.39
C VAL A 743 0.94 -22.46 5.95
N ARG A 744 0.39 -21.62 5.06
CA ARG A 744 -0.06 -22.03 3.73
C ARG A 744 0.39 -21.03 2.66
N VAL A 745 1.24 -21.46 1.72
CA VAL A 745 1.56 -20.68 0.52
C VAL A 745 0.29 -20.33 -0.26
N GLY A 746 -0.71 -21.23 -0.27
CA GLY A 746 -2.01 -21.00 -0.89
C GLY A 746 -2.77 -19.78 -0.37
N ASP A 747 -2.53 -19.33 0.85
CA ASP A 747 -3.17 -18.11 1.39
C ASP A 747 -2.47 -16.82 0.88
N PHE A 748 -1.22 -16.93 0.38
CA PHE A 748 -0.33 -15.80 0.06
C PHE A 748 0.23 -15.80 -1.37
N VAL A 749 -0.37 -16.54 -2.31
CA VAL A 749 -0.03 -16.41 -3.73
C VAL A 749 -0.13 -14.94 -4.17
N ASP A 750 0.93 -14.39 -4.74
CA ASP A 750 0.98 -13.05 -5.33
C ASP A 750 0.68 -13.12 -6.83
N ALA A 751 -0.50 -12.65 -7.22
CA ALA A 751 -0.88 -12.60 -8.64
C ALA A 751 -0.42 -11.33 -9.36
N ASN A 752 0.37 -10.48 -8.71
CA ASN A 752 1.02 -9.32 -9.31
C ASN A 752 2.51 -9.54 -9.65
N ASP A 753 3.11 -10.67 -9.25
CA ASP A 753 4.54 -10.94 -9.46
C ASP A 753 4.90 -11.11 -10.95
N ILE A 754 5.68 -10.16 -11.47
CA ILE A 754 6.14 -10.13 -12.86
C ILE A 754 6.94 -11.37 -13.28
N THR A 755 7.52 -12.12 -12.34
CA THR A 755 8.20 -13.39 -12.61
C THR A 755 7.25 -14.40 -13.27
N ILE A 756 5.94 -14.39 -12.96
CA ILE A 756 4.92 -15.21 -13.66
C ILE A 756 4.96 -14.97 -15.19
N TYR A 757 5.01 -13.70 -15.63
CA TYR A 757 5.04 -13.34 -17.05
C TYR A 757 6.38 -13.69 -17.72
N ARG A 758 7.47 -13.57 -16.98
CA ARG A 758 8.82 -13.88 -17.49
C ARG A 758 9.07 -15.39 -17.58
N GLN A 759 8.49 -16.18 -16.69
CA GLN A 759 8.47 -17.63 -16.76
C GLN A 759 7.58 -18.14 -17.91
N LEU A 760 6.40 -17.53 -18.13
CA LEU A 760 5.61 -17.77 -19.35
C LEU A 760 6.43 -17.51 -20.62
N ALA A 761 7.24 -16.45 -20.65
CA ALA A 761 8.13 -16.14 -21.78
C ALA A 761 9.28 -17.16 -21.99
N GLY A 762 9.48 -18.07 -21.03
CA GLY A 762 10.38 -19.24 -21.12
C GLY A 762 9.66 -20.58 -21.33
N GLY A 763 8.35 -20.59 -21.54
CA GLY A 763 7.56 -21.81 -21.76
C GLY A 763 7.01 -22.49 -20.51
N VAL A 764 7.16 -21.90 -19.32
CA VAL A 764 6.60 -22.46 -18.06
C VAL A 764 5.09 -22.25 -18.04
N THR A 765 4.34 -23.29 -17.70
CA THR A 765 2.86 -23.28 -17.64
C THR A 765 2.30 -23.58 -16.26
N ALA A 766 3.01 -24.36 -15.44
CA ALA A 766 2.67 -24.64 -14.05
C ALA A 766 3.92 -24.63 -13.16
N ALA A 767 3.73 -24.35 -11.87
CA ALA A 767 4.79 -24.39 -10.87
C ALA A 767 4.26 -24.90 -9.53
N ASN A 768 5.11 -25.56 -8.76
CA ASN A 768 4.89 -25.82 -7.33
C ASN A 768 5.55 -24.70 -6.53
N ILE A 769 4.76 -23.87 -5.88
CA ILE A 769 5.22 -22.80 -5.00
C ILE A 769 5.22 -23.33 -3.58
N LEU A 770 6.34 -23.18 -2.88
CA LEU A 770 6.56 -23.82 -1.59
C LEU A 770 7.45 -22.98 -0.68
N HIS A 771 7.46 -23.35 0.61
CA HIS A 771 8.35 -22.74 1.59
C HIS A 771 9.83 -22.98 1.27
N GLY A 772 10.71 -22.17 1.85
CA GLY A 772 12.16 -22.35 1.76
C GLY A 772 12.67 -23.55 2.57
N SER A 773 13.76 -23.37 3.31
CA SER A 773 14.43 -24.45 4.06
C SER A 773 14.92 -24.03 5.45
N ALA A 774 14.25 -23.04 6.06
CA ALA A 774 14.58 -22.54 7.40
C ALA A 774 14.07 -23.43 8.55
N ASN A 775 13.13 -24.33 8.26
CA ASN A 775 12.37 -25.13 9.23
C ASN A 775 12.44 -26.62 8.84
N PRO A 776 12.66 -27.55 9.79
CA PRO A 776 12.44 -28.97 9.57
C PRO A 776 11.10 -29.29 8.87
N ILE A 777 9.99 -28.72 9.34
CA ILE A 777 8.68 -28.77 8.67
C ILE A 777 8.24 -27.31 8.44
N GLY A 778 8.29 -26.83 7.19
CA GLY A 778 8.13 -25.41 6.86
C GLY A 778 6.72 -24.95 6.54
N GLY A 779 5.83 -25.85 6.09
CA GLY A 779 4.42 -25.53 5.83
C GLY A 779 3.90 -25.98 4.47
N GLN A 780 2.63 -25.69 4.22
CA GLN A 780 1.85 -26.22 3.10
C GLN A 780 2.15 -25.55 1.76
N ASN A 781 2.38 -26.35 0.72
CA ASN A 781 2.72 -25.91 -0.63
C ASN A 781 1.46 -25.58 -1.44
N GLN A 782 1.62 -24.87 -2.56
CA GLN A 782 0.56 -24.60 -3.53
C GLN A 782 1.07 -24.82 -4.96
N VAL A 783 0.49 -25.78 -5.68
CA VAL A 783 0.68 -25.87 -7.14
C VAL A 783 -0.19 -24.81 -7.83
N VAL A 784 0.39 -24.11 -8.80
CA VAL A 784 -0.24 -23.04 -9.58
C VAL A 784 -0.10 -23.32 -11.07
N LYS A 785 -1.03 -22.79 -11.88
CA LYS A 785 -0.86 -22.56 -13.31
C LYS A 785 -0.62 -21.07 -13.55
N LEU A 786 0.26 -20.73 -14.49
CA LEU A 786 0.74 -19.36 -14.74
C LEU A 786 -0.29 -18.55 -15.55
N ARG A 787 -1.50 -18.36 -15.00
CA ARG A 787 -2.62 -17.66 -15.63
C ARG A 787 -2.51 -16.14 -15.45
N TRP A 788 -1.52 -15.53 -16.08
CA TRP A 788 -1.20 -14.10 -15.92
C TRP A 788 -2.42 -13.18 -16.11
N GLY A 789 -2.64 -12.29 -15.14
CA GLY A 789 -3.79 -11.38 -15.07
C GLY A 789 -4.93 -11.81 -14.14
N MET A 790 -4.90 -13.03 -13.58
CA MET A 790 -5.90 -13.50 -12.62
C MET A 790 -5.66 -12.99 -11.17
N THR A 791 -6.43 -13.52 -10.21
CA THR A 791 -6.19 -13.39 -8.76
C THR A 791 -5.31 -14.53 -8.23
N GLY A 792 -4.83 -14.43 -6.99
CA GLY A 792 -4.05 -15.50 -6.35
C GLY A 792 -4.78 -16.84 -6.30
N ASP A 793 -6.10 -16.83 -6.07
CA ASP A 793 -6.95 -18.02 -6.20
C ASP A 793 -7.04 -18.52 -7.63
N GLY A 794 -7.20 -17.61 -8.61
CA GLY A 794 -7.26 -17.97 -10.02
C GLY A 794 -5.99 -18.63 -10.57
N LEU A 795 -4.84 -18.38 -9.95
CA LEU A 795 -3.59 -19.06 -10.28
C LEU A 795 -3.52 -20.50 -9.74
N LYS A 796 -4.30 -20.88 -8.72
CA LYS A 796 -4.22 -22.22 -8.10
C LYS A 796 -4.56 -23.32 -9.10
N PHE A 797 -3.81 -24.42 -9.04
CA PHE A 797 -4.16 -25.66 -9.73
C PHE A 797 -4.91 -26.55 -8.72
N THR A 798 -6.23 -26.38 -8.66
CA THR A 798 -7.13 -26.97 -7.66
C THR A 798 -7.20 -28.50 -7.66
N GLU A 799 -6.86 -29.13 -8.79
CA GLU A 799 -6.84 -30.58 -8.97
C GLU A 799 -5.51 -31.23 -8.57
N ALA A 800 -4.48 -30.44 -8.23
CA ALA A 800 -3.24 -30.95 -7.67
C ALA A 800 -3.43 -31.33 -6.18
N PRO A 801 -2.87 -32.47 -5.71
CA PRO A 801 -2.98 -32.87 -4.31
C PRO A 801 -2.18 -31.93 -3.38
N ALA A 802 -2.57 -31.93 -2.11
CA ALA A 802 -1.91 -31.12 -1.09
C ALA A 802 -0.44 -31.56 -0.86
N GLY A 803 0.46 -30.58 -0.79
CA GLY A 803 1.88 -30.78 -0.48
C GLY A 803 2.29 -30.10 0.83
N ILE A 804 3.48 -30.45 1.34
CA ILE A 804 4.14 -29.79 2.47
C ILE A 804 5.66 -29.78 2.25
N LYS A 805 6.34 -28.68 2.61
CA LYS A 805 7.80 -28.58 2.57
C LYS A 805 8.42 -29.07 3.88
N PHE A 806 9.34 -30.01 3.77
CA PHE A 806 10.25 -30.42 4.84
C PHE A 806 11.68 -29.96 4.49
N ALA A 807 12.60 -29.88 5.45
CA ALA A 807 14.00 -29.62 5.15
C ALA A 807 14.99 -30.33 6.09
N LEU A 808 16.09 -30.77 5.49
CA LEU A 808 17.30 -31.30 6.12
C LEU A 808 18.44 -30.29 5.96
N GLY A 809 19.65 -30.68 6.34
CA GLY A 809 20.87 -29.98 5.96
C GLY A 809 21.36 -28.94 6.93
N GLU A 810 22.22 -28.07 6.42
CA GLU A 810 22.79 -26.96 7.15
C GLU A 810 21.77 -25.86 7.42
N ASN A 811 20.80 -25.64 6.52
CA ASN A 811 19.88 -24.50 6.63
C ASN A 811 19.02 -24.55 7.90
N VAL A 812 18.42 -25.70 8.20
CA VAL A 812 17.53 -25.89 9.37
C VAL A 812 18.22 -25.82 10.73
N LYS A 813 19.56 -25.95 10.77
CA LYS A 813 20.39 -25.70 11.96
C LYS A 813 21.06 -24.32 11.96
N GLN A 814 21.25 -23.69 10.80
CA GLN A 814 21.84 -22.36 10.66
C GLN A 814 20.80 -21.24 10.84
N SER A 815 19.52 -21.47 10.53
CA SER A 815 18.40 -20.57 10.80
C SER A 815 18.28 -20.18 12.28
N ASN A 816 18.84 -21.00 13.17
CA ASN A 816 18.83 -20.84 14.61
C ASN A 816 20.01 -20.00 15.15
N ARG A 817 20.73 -19.27 14.28
CA ARG A 817 21.92 -18.45 14.63
C ARG A 817 21.56 -16.97 14.78
N THR A 818 20.79 -16.65 15.81
CA THR A 818 20.48 -15.27 16.24
C THR A 818 21.16 -14.93 17.55
N GLU A 819 21.61 -13.68 17.70
CA GLU A 819 22.08 -13.16 19.00
C GLU A 819 20.89 -13.14 19.99
N GLY A 820 21.07 -13.78 21.15
CA GLY A 820 20.03 -13.91 22.18
C GLY A 820 19.59 -15.35 22.49
N GLY A 821 19.83 -16.30 21.59
CA GLY A 821 19.55 -17.73 21.82
C GLY A 821 19.06 -18.44 20.56
N GLY A 822 19.52 -19.68 20.36
CA GLY A 822 19.16 -20.48 19.18
C GLY A 822 17.96 -21.38 19.41
N ARG A 823 17.02 -21.37 18.46
CA ARG A 823 15.92 -22.33 18.36
C ARG A 823 16.44 -23.77 18.16
N TYR A 824 15.71 -24.76 18.66
CA TYR A 824 15.95 -26.18 18.36
C TYR A 824 15.46 -26.52 16.93
N PRO A 825 16.14 -27.37 16.13
CA PRO A 825 17.33 -28.16 16.45
C PRO A 825 18.65 -27.54 15.97
N ALA A 826 19.73 -27.73 16.73
CA ALA A 826 21.09 -27.29 16.36
C ALA A 826 21.92 -28.35 15.62
N THR A 827 21.41 -29.57 15.46
CA THR A 827 22.12 -30.75 14.93
C THR A 827 21.22 -31.59 14.03
N ARG A 828 21.81 -32.47 13.20
CA ARG A 828 21.08 -33.38 12.28
C ARG A 828 20.18 -34.36 13.03
N MET A 829 20.73 -35.02 14.06
CA MET A 829 19.97 -35.85 15.01
C MET A 829 18.78 -35.11 15.64
N GLY A 830 18.87 -33.79 15.84
CA GLY A 830 17.73 -32.99 16.32
C GLY A 830 16.67 -32.73 15.26
N VAL A 831 17.02 -32.68 13.97
CA VAL A 831 16.05 -32.61 12.85
C VAL A 831 15.28 -33.93 12.76
N GLU A 832 15.98 -35.06 12.87
CA GLU A 832 15.39 -36.40 12.94
C GLU A 832 14.41 -36.52 14.13
N GLN A 833 14.81 -36.04 15.31
CA GLN A 833 13.94 -36.03 16.50
C GLN A 833 12.70 -35.15 16.30
N VAL A 834 12.82 -33.96 15.69
CA VAL A 834 11.65 -33.10 15.38
C VAL A 834 10.63 -33.83 14.50
N PHE A 835 11.06 -34.63 13.52
CA PHE A 835 10.12 -35.42 12.71
C PHE A 835 9.41 -36.51 13.53
N ARG A 836 10.17 -37.22 14.38
CA ARG A 836 9.62 -38.28 15.25
C ARG A 836 8.60 -37.72 16.24
N ASP A 837 8.94 -36.64 16.92
CA ASP A 837 8.06 -35.93 17.86
C ASP A 837 6.78 -35.44 17.15
N ALA A 838 6.93 -34.82 15.98
CA ALA A 838 5.82 -34.32 15.18
C ALA A 838 4.87 -35.42 14.69
N PHE A 839 5.40 -36.54 14.17
CA PHE A 839 4.59 -37.65 13.70
C PHE A 839 3.85 -38.36 14.84
N GLU A 840 4.48 -38.55 16.01
CA GLU A 840 3.79 -39.18 17.14
C GLU A 840 2.73 -38.26 17.75
N ALA A 841 3.01 -36.95 17.88
CA ALA A 841 2.01 -35.97 18.32
C ALA A 841 0.80 -35.91 17.36
N ALA A 842 1.02 -36.06 16.06
CA ALA A 842 -0.04 -36.16 15.06
C ALA A 842 -0.83 -37.47 15.14
N ARG A 843 -0.19 -38.60 15.46
CA ARG A 843 -0.89 -39.88 15.74
C ARG A 843 -1.75 -39.79 16.99
N ASP A 844 -1.25 -39.18 18.06
CA ASP A 844 -2.02 -38.93 19.29
C ASP A 844 -3.15 -37.91 19.09
N TYR A 845 -2.96 -36.91 18.22
CA TYR A 845 -4.04 -36.02 17.77
C TYR A 845 -5.13 -36.81 17.05
N GLN A 846 -4.77 -37.60 16.04
CA GLN A 846 -5.75 -38.38 15.28
C GLN A 846 -6.49 -39.39 16.16
N GLN A 847 -5.79 -40.12 17.04
CA GLN A 847 -6.40 -41.07 17.97
C GLN A 847 -7.42 -40.43 18.92
N ARG A 848 -7.17 -39.21 19.40
CA ARG A 848 -8.12 -38.45 20.24
C ARG A 848 -9.37 -38.05 19.45
N HIS A 849 -9.18 -37.52 18.23
CA HIS A 849 -10.28 -37.14 17.34
C HIS A 849 -11.15 -38.34 16.94
N ASP A 850 -10.53 -39.45 16.50
CA ASP A 850 -11.21 -40.72 16.19
C ASP A 850 -12.02 -41.26 17.38
N SER A 851 -11.39 -41.33 18.56
CA SER A 851 -11.99 -41.88 19.77
C SER A 851 -13.17 -41.03 20.26
N TRP A 852 -13.07 -39.70 20.19
CA TRP A 852 -14.19 -38.82 20.49
C TRP A 852 -15.30 -38.91 19.43
N GLN A 853 -14.97 -38.91 18.13
CA GLN A 853 -15.98 -38.99 17.07
C GLN A 853 -16.83 -40.27 17.18
N LYS A 854 -16.20 -41.40 17.53
CA LYS A 854 -16.83 -42.72 17.72
C LYS A 854 -17.66 -42.82 19.01
N SER A 855 -17.18 -42.25 20.13
CA SER A 855 -17.79 -42.45 21.45
C SER A 855 -18.68 -41.29 21.93
N ARG A 856 -18.40 -40.07 21.47
CA ARG A 856 -18.92 -38.79 21.97
C ARG A 856 -18.82 -38.60 23.50
N ARG A 857 -17.81 -39.23 24.12
CA ARG A 857 -17.52 -39.12 25.56
C ARG A 857 -16.37 -38.15 25.81
N GLY A 858 -16.47 -37.40 26.90
CA GLY A 858 -15.50 -36.35 27.22
C GLY A 858 -15.75 -35.05 26.46
N LEU A 859 -14.97 -34.01 26.79
CA LEU A 859 -14.95 -32.76 26.03
C LEU A 859 -14.61 -33.03 24.55
N PRO A 860 -15.14 -32.21 23.61
CA PRO A 860 -14.67 -32.25 22.23
C PRO A 860 -13.17 -31.98 22.19
N PRO A 861 -12.38 -32.73 21.39
CA PRO A 861 -10.96 -32.44 21.20
C PRO A 861 -10.79 -31.13 20.43
N ARG A 862 -9.85 -30.29 20.91
CA ARG A 862 -9.38 -29.10 20.21
C ARG A 862 -8.90 -29.47 18.81
N ARG A 863 -9.30 -28.67 17.80
CA ARG A 863 -8.71 -28.71 16.46
C ARG A 863 -7.40 -27.94 16.48
N ASP A 864 -6.35 -28.53 15.94
CA ASP A 864 -5.00 -27.97 15.94
C ASP A 864 -4.45 -28.01 14.52
N LEU A 865 -4.18 -26.83 13.94
CA LEU A 865 -3.83 -26.72 12.52
C LEU A 865 -2.43 -27.28 12.20
N GLU A 866 -1.53 -27.31 13.18
CA GLU A 866 -0.18 -27.85 13.02
C GLU A 866 -0.27 -29.39 12.96
N LEU A 867 -0.87 -29.99 14.00
CA LEU A 867 -1.02 -31.44 14.12
C LEU A 867 -2.00 -32.03 13.10
N GLU A 868 -3.02 -31.30 12.67
CA GLU A 868 -3.92 -31.72 11.59
C GLU A 868 -3.18 -31.84 10.25
N ALA A 869 -2.37 -30.84 9.89
CA ALA A 869 -1.60 -30.86 8.65
C ALA A 869 -0.53 -31.96 8.64
N ILE A 870 0.01 -32.35 9.80
CA ILE A 870 0.93 -33.48 9.94
C ILE A 870 0.18 -34.81 9.96
N SER A 871 -1.01 -34.89 10.56
CA SER A 871 -1.88 -36.07 10.49
C SER A 871 -2.26 -36.40 9.04
N GLU A 872 -2.51 -35.38 8.21
CA GLU A 872 -2.71 -35.59 6.77
C GLU A 872 -1.49 -36.22 6.05
N VAL A 873 -0.27 -35.99 6.53
CA VAL A 873 0.95 -36.65 6.02
C VAL A 873 0.99 -38.11 6.48
N VAL A 874 0.78 -38.37 7.77
CA VAL A 874 0.73 -39.73 8.35
C VAL A 874 -0.37 -40.58 7.71
N LEU A 875 -1.49 -39.95 7.34
CA LEU A 875 -2.63 -40.59 6.64
C LEU A 875 -2.47 -40.66 5.11
N GLY A 876 -1.33 -40.25 4.55
CA GLY A 876 -1.06 -40.32 3.10
C GLY A 876 -1.92 -39.39 2.23
N ARG A 877 -2.53 -38.36 2.82
CA ARG A 877 -3.37 -37.36 2.14
C ARG A 877 -2.58 -36.13 1.67
N ARG A 878 -1.40 -35.89 2.25
CA ARG A 878 -0.52 -34.75 1.97
C ARG A 878 0.90 -35.22 1.70
N TRP A 879 1.49 -34.79 0.58
CA TRP A 879 2.78 -35.28 0.09
C TRP A 879 3.95 -34.44 0.62
N ILE A 880 4.99 -35.12 1.12
CA ILE A 880 6.24 -34.47 1.56
C ILE A 880 7.09 -34.09 0.35
N HIS A 881 7.50 -32.83 0.27
CA HIS A 881 8.57 -32.33 -0.60
C HIS A 881 9.74 -31.89 0.30
N CYS A 882 10.86 -32.61 0.32
CA CYS A 882 11.90 -32.37 1.32
C CYS A 882 13.19 -31.80 0.72
N HIS A 883 13.63 -30.62 1.18
CA HIS A 883 14.97 -30.07 0.90
C HIS A 883 16.04 -31.00 1.48
N SER A 884 16.91 -31.50 0.60
CA SER A 884 17.94 -32.48 0.91
C SER A 884 19.20 -32.19 0.09
N TYR A 885 20.37 -32.54 0.61
CA TYR A 885 21.59 -32.50 -0.19
C TYR A 885 22.39 -33.79 -0.02
N ARG A 886 22.77 -34.12 1.21
CA ARG A 886 23.69 -35.21 1.51
C ARG A 886 23.05 -36.58 1.62
N GLN A 887 23.83 -37.60 1.28
CA GLN A 887 23.49 -39.02 1.32
C GLN A 887 23.06 -39.51 2.72
N ASP A 888 23.71 -39.03 3.79
CA ASP A 888 23.43 -39.48 5.17
C ASP A 888 22.08 -38.96 5.68
N GLU A 889 21.75 -37.71 5.35
CA GLU A 889 20.48 -37.09 5.73
C GLU A 889 19.31 -37.66 4.92
N ILE A 890 19.55 -37.99 3.65
CA ILE A 890 18.57 -38.66 2.78
C ILE A 890 18.19 -40.02 3.37
N LEU A 891 19.17 -40.87 3.69
CA LEU A 891 18.91 -42.21 4.24
C LEU A 891 18.19 -42.13 5.60
N ALA A 892 18.66 -41.29 6.52
CA ALA A 892 18.01 -41.11 7.82
C ALA A 892 16.55 -40.65 7.72
N LEU A 893 16.21 -39.79 6.75
CA LEU A 893 14.82 -39.42 6.50
C LEU A 893 14.00 -40.61 5.95
N LEU A 894 14.53 -41.38 5.00
CA LEU A 894 13.80 -42.53 4.45
C LEU A 894 13.54 -43.60 5.53
N GLU A 895 14.51 -43.89 6.40
CA GLU A 895 14.33 -44.80 7.55
C GLU A 895 13.21 -44.34 8.50
N ILE A 896 13.13 -43.03 8.80
CA ILE A 896 12.02 -42.46 9.60
C ILE A 896 10.68 -42.59 8.87
N LEU A 897 10.64 -42.36 7.55
CA LEU A 897 9.39 -42.47 6.80
C LEU A 897 8.92 -43.93 6.68
N GLU A 898 9.83 -44.89 6.55
CA GLU A 898 9.50 -46.33 6.59
C GLU A 898 8.95 -46.74 7.97
N GLU A 899 9.55 -46.27 9.07
CA GLU A 899 9.09 -46.56 10.45
C GLU A 899 7.63 -46.13 10.70
N TYR A 900 7.24 -44.97 10.17
CA TYR A 900 5.87 -44.44 10.27
C TYR A 900 4.96 -44.85 9.08
N ASN A 901 5.47 -45.67 8.14
CA ASN A 901 4.79 -46.10 6.90
C ASN A 901 4.27 -44.92 6.04
N ILE A 902 5.05 -43.84 5.97
CA ILE A 902 4.77 -42.63 5.19
C ILE A 902 5.49 -42.72 3.84
N ARG A 903 4.84 -42.27 2.75
CA ARG A 903 5.50 -42.15 1.44
C ARG A 903 5.85 -40.71 1.12
N ILE A 904 7.14 -40.43 0.90
CA ILE A 904 7.60 -39.14 0.40
C ILE A 904 7.02 -38.84 -0.99
N GLY A 905 6.73 -37.57 -1.26
CA GLY A 905 6.48 -37.08 -2.60
C GLY A 905 7.79 -36.99 -3.38
N THR A 906 8.66 -36.04 -3.05
CA THR A 906 9.89 -35.81 -3.81
C THR A 906 10.99 -35.17 -2.96
N LEU A 907 12.19 -35.77 -2.97
CA LEU A 907 13.42 -35.19 -2.44
C LEU A 907 13.90 -34.08 -3.38
N GLN A 908 14.27 -32.95 -2.80
CA GLN A 908 14.52 -31.68 -3.47
C GLN A 908 15.99 -31.29 -3.35
N HIS A 909 16.51 -30.67 -4.42
CA HIS A 909 17.92 -30.33 -4.69
C HIS A 909 18.83 -31.56 -4.79
N ILE A 910 18.81 -32.43 -3.77
CA ILE A 910 19.20 -33.85 -3.75
C ILE A 910 20.55 -34.15 -4.44
N LEU A 911 21.52 -33.26 -4.24
CA LEU A 911 22.76 -33.24 -5.02
C LEU A 911 23.66 -34.48 -4.82
N GLU A 912 23.60 -35.15 -3.67
CA GLU A 912 24.25 -36.45 -3.44
C GLU A 912 23.32 -37.65 -3.65
N GLY A 913 22.08 -37.46 -4.12
CA GLY A 913 21.10 -38.54 -4.32
C GLY A 913 21.59 -39.64 -5.28
N TYR A 914 22.51 -39.30 -6.18
CA TYR A 914 23.19 -40.27 -7.05
C TYR A 914 24.05 -41.30 -6.29
N LYS A 915 24.47 -41.00 -5.05
CA LYS A 915 25.24 -41.90 -4.17
C LYS A 915 24.36 -42.97 -3.48
N VAL A 916 23.03 -42.82 -3.54
CA VAL A 916 22.02 -43.65 -2.84
C VAL A 916 20.80 -43.95 -3.74
N ALA A 917 20.97 -43.86 -5.06
CA ALA A 917 19.88 -43.90 -6.03
C ALA A 917 19.12 -45.23 -6.08
N ASP A 918 19.77 -46.32 -5.67
CA ASP A 918 19.21 -47.64 -5.48
C ASP A 918 18.22 -47.70 -4.30
N GLU A 919 18.59 -47.09 -3.18
CA GLU A 919 17.71 -46.92 -2.02
C GLU A 919 16.54 -45.96 -2.33
N LEU A 920 16.78 -44.89 -3.11
CA LEU A 920 15.69 -44.05 -3.64
C LEU A 920 14.68 -44.86 -4.46
N ALA A 921 15.16 -45.69 -5.39
CA ALA A 921 14.32 -46.51 -6.25
C ALA A 921 13.57 -47.60 -5.47
N LYS A 922 14.22 -48.22 -4.46
CA LYS A 922 13.65 -49.21 -3.54
C LYS A 922 12.51 -48.66 -2.68
N HIS A 923 12.69 -47.46 -2.11
CA HIS A 923 11.62 -46.74 -1.39
C HIS A 923 10.55 -46.18 -2.36
N GLY A 924 10.86 -46.01 -3.64
CA GLY A 924 10.02 -45.29 -4.60
C GLY A 924 10.01 -43.77 -4.40
N ALA A 925 11.06 -43.23 -3.78
CA ALA A 925 11.29 -41.80 -3.66
C ALA A 925 11.65 -41.20 -5.03
N MET A 926 11.17 -39.99 -5.31
CA MET A 926 11.46 -39.27 -6.55
C MET A 926 12.42 -38.10 -6.29
N ALA A 927 13.19 -37.70 -7.29
CA ALA A 927 14.28 -36.74 -7.15
C ALA A 927 14.07 -35.50 -8.01
N SER A 928 14.15 -34.31 -7.42
CA SER A 928 14.15 -33.04 -8.14
C SER A 928 15.45 -32.31 -7.82
N ALA A 929 16.31 -32.15 -8.82
CA ALA A 929 17.70 -31.72 -8.62
C ALA A 929 18.04 -30.39 -9.32
N PHE A 930 19.16 -29.79 -8.95
CA PHE A 930 19.85 -28.86 -9.85
C PHE A 930 20.67 -29.64 -10.87
N SER A 931 20.88 -29.05 -12.04
CA SER A 931 21.73 -29.64 -13.08
C SER A 931 23.22 -29.25 -12.91
N ASP A 932 23.51 -28.00 -12.51
CA ASP A 932 24.88 -27.48 -12.36
C ASP A 932 25.11 -26.40 -11.26
N TRP A 933 24.20 -26.24 -10.29
CA TRP A 933 24.33 -25.24 -9.21
C TRP A 933 24.73 -25.85 -7.85
N TRP A 934 25.97 -25.62 -7.39
CA TRP A 934 26.55 -26.22 -6.18
C TRP A 934 27.83 -25.51 -5.67
N ALA A 935 28.61 -26.17 -4.79
CA ALA A 935 29.87 -25.73 -4.15
C ALA A 935 29.82 -24.44 -3.31
N TYR A 936 28.64 -23.86 -3.06
CA TYR A 936 28.45 -22.67 -2.21
C TYR A 936 28.29 -22.98 -0.70
N LYS A 937 28.25 -24.26 -0.31
CA LYS A 937 28.31 -24.78 1.08
C LYS A 937 29.05 -26.11 1.11
N PHE A 938 29.37 -26.60 2.32
CA PHE A 938 30.00 -27.91 2.49
C PHE A 938 29.04 -29.07 2.14
N GLU A 939 27.75 -28.96 2.48
CA GLU A 939 26.73 -29.95 2.10
C GLU A 939 26.50 -30.11 0.58
N VAL A 940 27.02 -29.21 -0.26
CA VAL A 940 26.88 -29.25 -1.73
C VAL A 940 28.24 -29.40 -2.46
N TYR A 941 29.27 -29.92 -1.78
CA TYR A 941 30.61 -29.98 -2.35
C TYR A 941 30.81 -31.13 -3.36
N ASP A 942 30.28 -32.31 -3.08
CA ASP A 942 30.41 -33.52 -3.92
C ASP A 942 29.39 -33.57 -5.08
N ALA A 943 28.71 -32.46 -5.37
CA ALA A 943 27.69 -32.39 -6.41
C ALA A 943 28.31 -32.48 -7.83
N ILE A 944 27.65 -33.22 -8.73
CA ILE A 944 28.15 -33.49 -10.09
C ILE A 944 27.03 -33.37 -11.14
N PRO A 945 27.33 -32.94 -12.39
CA PRO A 945 26.30 -32.73 -13.42
C PRO A 945 25.70 -34.05 -13.93
N TYR A 946 26.35 -35.17 -13.63
CA TYR A 946 25.88 -36.51 -13.93
C TYR A 946 24.80 -36.99 -12.95
N ALA A 947 24.59 -36.33 -11.81
CA ALA A 947 23.76 -36.84 -10.71
C ALA A 947 22.33 -37.18 -11.15
N GLY A 948 21.67 -36.27 -11.88
CA GLY A 948 20.33 -36.49 -12.41
C GLY A 948 20.25 -37.64 -13.42
N ALA A 949 21.30 -37.86 -14.21
CA ALA A 949 21.35 -38.95 -15.17
C ALA A 949 21.60 -40.31 -14.50
N LEU A 950 22.49 -40.36 -13.50
CA LEU A 950 22.77 -41.57 -12.72
C LEU A 950 21.53 -42.03 -11.93
N MET A 951 20.82 -41.10 -11.29
CA MET A 951 19.55 -41.40 -10.61
C MET A 951 18.48 -41.93 -11.59
N HIS A 952 18.36 -41.31 -12.77
CA HIS A 952 17.43 -41.76 -13.81
C HIS A 952 17.77 -43.15 -14.35
N GLN A 953 19.05 -43.45 -14.58
CA GLN A 953 19.53 -44.78 -15.01
C GLN A 953 19.23 -45.88 -13.99
N GLN A 954 19.18 -45.54 -12.69
CA GLN A 954 18.78 -46.42 -11.60
C GLN A 954 17.24 -46.57 -11.45
N GLY A 955 16.46 -45.89 -12.30
CA GLY A 955 14.99 -45.97 -12.32
C GLY A 955 14.26 -44.91 -11.50
N VAL A 956 14.98 -43.94 -10.90
CA VAL A 956 14.35 -42.83 -10.15
C VAL A 956 13.64 -41.88 -11.11
N VAL A 957 12.45 -41.40 -10.74
CA VAL A 957 11.78 -40.32 -11.49
C VAL A 957 12.47 -38.99 -11.19
N VAL A 958 13.40 -38.61 -12.07
CA VAL A 958 14.20 -37.40 -11.96
C VAL A 958 13.56 -36.22 -12.70
N SER A 959 13.60 -35.05 -12.05
CA SER A 959 13.33 -33.74 -12.65
C SER A 959 14.49 -32.77 -12.37
N PHE A 960 14.51 -31.67 -13.11
CA PHE A 960 15.28 -30.48 -12.75
C PHE A 960 14.36 -29.34 -12.31
N ASN A 961 14.84 -28.52 -11.38
CA ASN A 961 14.12 -27.37 -10.83
C ASN A 961 14.95 -26.08 -10.92
N SER A 962 14.34 -24.96 -10.54
CA SER A 962 14.95 -23.62 -10.64
C SER A 962 15.45 -23.04 -9.32
N ASP A 963 14.76 -23.32 -8.21
CA ASP A 963 14.89 -22.63 -6.90
C ASP A 963 14.81 -21.09 -7.07
N ASP A 964 13.73 -20.66 -7.73
CA ASP A 964 13.77 -19.52 -8.68
C ASP A 964 14.29 -18.16 -8.19
N GLY A 965 15.05 -17.54 -9.09
CA GLY A 965 15.34 -16.12 -9.15
C GLY A 965 15.47 -15.64 -10.60
N GLU A 966 14.50 -15.98 -11.47
CA GLU A 966 14.53 -15.87 -12.95
C GLU A 966 15.38 -16.94 -13.68
N LEU A 967 15.53 -18.13 -13.09
CA LEU A 967 16.08 -19.33 -13.72
C LEU A 967 15.00 -20.27 -14.30
N ALA A 968 13.78 -20.29 -13.77
CA ALA A 968 12.71 -21.17 -14.22
C ALA A 968 12.37 -21.00 -15.71
N ARG A 969 12.48 -19.78 -16.24
CA ARG A 969 12.35 -19.44 -17.67
C ARG A 969 13.45 -20.05 -18.58
N HIS A 970 14.43 -20.75 -18.00
CA HIS A 970 15.53 -21.42 -18.70
C HIS A 970 15.55 -22.94 -18.46
N LEU A 971 14.50 -23.53 -17.86
CA LEU A 971 14.41 -24.97 -17.57
C LEU A 971 14.58 -25.87 -18.81
N ASN A 972 14.32 -25.38 -20.03
CA ASN A 972 14.64 -26.10 -21.26
C ASN A 972 16.17 -26.28 -21.48
N GLN A 973 16.98 -25.32 -21.02
CA GLN A 973 18.45 -25.41 -21.02
C GLN A 973 18.94 -26.33 -19.89
N GLU A 974 18.24 -26.36 -18.75
CA GLU A 974 18.50 -27.31 -17.67
C GLU A 974 18.31 -28.75 -18.15
N ALA A 975 17.20 -29.04 -18.83
CA ALA A 975 16.97 -30.32 -19.51
C ALA A 975 18.08 -30.64 -20.54
N ALA A 976 18.54 -29.67 -21.32
CA ALA A 976 19.61 -29.88 -22.30
C ALA A 976 20.94 -30.34 -21.66
N LYS A 977 21.21 -29.99 -20.40
CA LYS A 977 22.41 -30.47 -19.66
C LYS A 977 22.36 -31.97 -19.36
N ALA A 978 21.18 -32.58 -19.19
CA ALA A 978 21.06 -34.04 -19.06
C ALA A 978 21.52 -34.78 -20.33
N VAL A 979 21.30 -34.19 -21.51
CA VAL A 979 21.85 -34.70 -22.79
C VAL A 979 23.38 -34.56 -22.80
N LYS A 980 23.89 -33.37 -22.44
CA LYS A 980 25.32 -33.02 -22.48
C LYS A 980 26.20 -33.88 -21.57
N TYR A 981 25.77 -34.09 -20.32
CA TYR A 981 26.56 -34.82 -19.31
C TYR A 981 26.11 -36.27 -19.17
N GLY A 982 24.80 -36.51 -19.10
CA GLY A 982 24.26 -37.85 -18.87
C GLY A 982 24.15 -38.76 -20.10
N GLY A 983 24.31 -38.21 -21.31
CA GLY A 983 23.98 -38.92 -22.55
C GLY A 983 22.49 -39.25 -22.70
N ILE A 984 21.61 -38.61 -21.91
CA ILE A 984 20.17 -38.89 -21.89
C ILE A 984 19.57 -38.54 -23.27
N PRO A 985 18.75 -39.41 -23.89
CA PRO A 985 18.09 -39.13 -25.16
C PRO A 985 17.28 -37.83 -25.11
N ARG A 986 17.29 -37.02 -26.18
CA ARG A 986 16.72 -35.65 -26.18
C ARG A 986 15.28 -35.59 -25.64
N GLU A 987 14.42 -36.52 -26.05
CA GLU A 987 13.02 -36.58 -25.62
C GLU A 987 12.89 -36.93 -24.13
N GLU A 988 13.72 -37.84 -23.62
CA GLU A 988 13.72 -38.24 -22.21
C GLU A 988 14.30 -37.13 -21.32
N ALA A 989 15.30 -36.39 -21.81
CA ALA A 989 15.83 -35.21 -21.16
C ALA A 989 14.77 -34.11 -21.01
N LEU A 990 13.93 -33.88 -22.04
CA LEU A 990 12.82 -32.92 -21.96
C LEU A 990 11.75 -33.32 -20.93
N LYS A 991 11.59 -34.61 -20.61
CA LYS A 991 10.69 -35.08 -19.54
C LYS A 991 11.14 -34.63 -18.15
N PHE A 992 12.42 -34.31 -17.94
CA PHE A 992 12.93 -33.82 -16.65
C PHE A 992 12.32 -32.46 -16.26
N VAL A 993 11.74 -31.72 -17.21
CA VAL A 993 11.08 -30.41 -16.95
C VAL A 993 9.62 -30.36 -17.46
N THR A 994 9.04 -31.51 -17.80
CA THR A 994 7.64 -31.65 -18.24
C THR A 994 6.93 -32.81 -17.54
N LEU A 995 7.06 -34.04 -18.03
CA LEU A 995 6.31 -35.19 -17.52
C LEU A 995 6.78 -35.67 -16.13
N ASN A 996 8.07 -35.62 -15.83
CA ASN A 996 8.59 -36.07 -14.53
C ASN A 996 8.22 -35.13 -13.37
N PRO A 997 8.34 -33.79 -13.47
CA PRO A 997 7.76 -32.91 -12.46
C PRO A 997 6.22 -33.03 -12.38
N ALA A 998 5.51 -33.32 -13.48
CA ALA A 998 4.09 -33.64 -13.42
C ALA A 998 3.80 -34.91 -12.57
N LYS A 999 4.57 -36.00 -12.74
CA LYS A 999 4.47 -37.22 -11.91
C LYS A 999 4.80 -36.97 -10.44
N GLN A 1000 5.76 -36.08 -10.18
CA GLN A 1000 6.17 -35.68 -8.84
C GLN A 1000 5.06 -34.91 -8.10
N LEU A 1001 4.32 -34.07 -8.83
CA LEU A 1001 3.15 -33.34 -8.35
C LEU A 1001 1.82 -34.12 -8.51
N ARG A 1002 1.87 -35.37 -9.03
CA ARG A 1002 0.72 -36.25 -9.34
C ARG A 1002 -0.30 -35.67 -10.34
N ILE A 1003 0.10 -34.68 -11.14
CA ILE A 1003 -0.70 -34.01 -12.18
C ILE A 1003 -0.40 -34.52 -13.60
N ASP A 1004 0.39 -35.59 -13.72
CA ASP A 1004 0.76 -36.24 -15.00
C ASP A 1004 -0.44 -36.83 -15.76
N HIS A 1005 -1.54 -37.12 -15.08
CA HIS A 1005 -2.81 -37.49 -15.71
C HIS A 1005 -3.57 -36.28 -16.30
N LEU A 1006 -3.17 -35.04 -15.96
CA LEU A 1006 -3.79 -33.79 -16.40
C LEU A 1006 -2.92 -32.97 -17.37
N THR A 1007 -1.60 -33.04 -17.26
CA THR A 1007 -0.64 -32.19 -17.99
C THR A 1007 0.76 -32.83 -18.05
N GLY A 1008 1.76 -32.13 -18.57
CA GLY A 1008 3.17 -32.58 -18.66
C GLY A 1008 3.52 -33.43 -19.87
N SER A 1009 2.54 -33.81 -20.71
CA SER A 1009 2.73 -34.42 -22.03
C SER A 1009 1.62 -33.97 -22.99
N ILE A 1010 1.90 -33.98 -24.30
CA ILE A 1010 0.89 -33.73 -25.33
C ILE A 1010 0.19 -35.06 -25.65
N GLU A 1011 -0.92 -35.31 -24.97
CA GLU A 1011 -1.76 -36.51 -25.12
C GLU A 1011 -3.25 -36.12 -25.05
N ALA A 1012 -4.11 -36.86 -25.74
CA ALA A 1012 -5.55 -36.56 -25.82
C ALA A 1012 -6.24 -36.57 -24.44
N GLY A 1013 -7.17 -35.63 -24.22
CA GLY A 1013 -7.92 -35.45 -22.97
C GLY A 1013 -7.22 -34.57 -21.92
N LYS A 1014 -5.88 -34.47 -21.97
CA LYS A 1014 -5.09 -33.60 -21.08
C LYS A 1014 -5.36 -32.12 -21.34
N HIS A 1015 -4.99 -31.27 -20.38
CA HIS A 1015 -5.06 -29.83 -20.52
C HIS A 1015 -4.15 -29.36 -21.66
N ALA A 1016 -4.60 -28.36 -22.42
CA ALA A 1016 -3.83 -27.75 -23.49
C ALA A 1016 -2.79 -26.76 -22.91
N ASP A 1017 -1.84 -27.31 -22.16
CA ASP A 1017 -0.66 -26.64 -21.63
C ASP A 1017 0.54 -27.00 -22.54
N PHE A 1018 0.96 -26.09 -23.43
CA PHE A 1018 2.00 -26.37 -24.42
C PHE A 1018 2.77 -25.11 -24.84
N VAL A 1019 3.93 -25.30 -25.45
CA VAL A 1019 4.84 -24.23 -25.89
C VAL A 1019 5.14 -24.39 -27.38
N VAL A 1020 5.19 -23.27 -28.09
CA VAL A 1020 5.61 -23.18 -29.49
C VAL A 1020 7.00 -22.55 -29.53
N TRP A 1021 7.96 -23.24 -30.15
CA TRP A 1021 9.37 -22.85 -30.22
C TRP A 1021 9.83 -22.68 -31.67
N ASN A 1022 10.67 -21.68 -31.95
CA ASN A 1022 11.23 -21.44 -33.30
C ASN A 1022 12.38 -22.38 -33.73
N GLY A 1023 12.60 -23.47 -33.00
CA GLY A 1023 13.69 -24.42 -33.18
C GLY A 1023 13.66 -25.54 -32.14
N ASP A 1024 14.67 -26.41 -32.12
CA ASP A 1024 14.75 -27.51 -31.16
C ASP A 1024 14.72 -26.96 -29.71
N PRO A 1025 13.82 -27.43 -28.83
CA PRO A 1025 13.60 -26.85 -27.50
C PRO A 1025 14.80 -26.97 -26.57
N LEU A 1026 15.72 -27.89 -26.82
CA LEU A 1026 16.95 -28.12 -26.03
C LEU A 1026 18.18 -27.45 -26.68
N SER A 1027 17.98 -26.33 -27.38
CA SER A 1027 19.03 -25.49 -27.96
C SER A 1027 19.01 -24.08 -27.36
N ASN A 1028 20.19 -23.58 -26.96
CA ASN A 1028 20.36 -22.27 -26.35
C ASN A 1028 20.07 -21.09 -27.30
N PHE A 1029 19.92 -21.34 -28.61
CA PHE A 1029 19.54 -20.34 -29.60
C PHE A 1029 18.02 -20.24 -29.81
N THR A 1030 17.28 -21.29 -29.44
CA THR A 1030 15.83 -21.40 -29.60
C THR A 1030 15.10 -20.44 -28.67
N ARG A 1031 13.96 -19.92 -29.13
CA ARG A 1031 13.10 -19.00 -28.37
C ARG A 1031 11.68 -19.56 -28.30
N CYS A 1032 11.07 -19.41 -27.13
CA CYS A 1032 9.64 -19.61 -26.95
C CYS A 1032 8.90 -18.50 -27.70
N GLU A 1033 8.18 -18.85 -28.76
CA GLU A 1033 7.37 -17.93 -29.56
C GLU A 1033 5.97 -17.73 -28.93
N GLN A 1034 5.39 -18.79 -28.36
CA GLN A 1034 4.08 -18.74 -27.69
C GLN A 1034 4.00 -19.74 -26.53
N THR A 1035 3.31 -19.36 -25.45
CA THR A 1035 3.00 -20.26 -24.32
C THR A 1035 1.50 -20.29 -24.07
N TRP A 1036 0.97 -21.51 -24.04
CA TRP A 1036 -0.45 -21.81 -23.88
C TRP A 1036 -0.68 -22.53 -22.55
N VAL A 1037 -1.72 -22.11 -21.82
CA VAL A 1037 -2.14 -22.68 -20.53
C VAL A 1037 -3.65 -22.80 -20.54
N ASP A 1038 -4.20 -23.97 -20.20
CA ASP A 1038 -5.64 -24.27 -20.32
C ASP A 1038 -6.21 -23.91 -21.71
N GLY A 1039 -5.44 -24.12 -22.78
CA GLY A 1039 -5.79 -23.78 -24.17
C GLY A 1039 -5.95 -22.29 -24.46
N ARG A 1040 -5.40 -21.42 -23.60
CA ARG A 1040 -5.36 -19.97 -23.80
C ARG A 1040 -3.91 -19.52 -24.00
N ARG A 1041 -3.66 -18.66 -24.99
CA ARG A 1041 -2.33 -18.08 -25.23
C ARG A 1041 -2.01 -16.98 -24.21
N TYR A 1042 -1.32 -17.32 -23.12
CA TYR A 1042 -0.94 -16.36 -22.08
C TYR A 1042 0.33 -15.56 -22.40
N PHE A 1043 1.11 -16.00 -23.39
CA PHE A 1043 2.26 -15.26 -23.93
C PHE A 1043 2.39 -15.49 -25.44
N SER A 1044 2.74 -14.43 -26.18
CA SER A 1044 3.50 -14.56 -27.43
C SER A 1044 4.53 -13.45 -27.59
N ARG A 1045 5.57 -13.70 -28.39
CA ARG A 1045 6.65 -12.73 -28.64
C ARG A 1045 6.19 -11.46 -29.36
N ASP A 1046 5.16 -11.56 -30.20
CA ASP A 1046 4.58 -10.37 -30.87
C ASP A 1046 3.80 -9.50 -29.88
N GLU A 1047 3.05 -10.14 -28.98
CA GLU A 1047 2.27 -9.44 -27.95
C GLU A 1047 3.17 -8.76 -26.92
N ASP A 1048 4.26 -9.41 -26.50
CA ASP A 1048 5.31 -8.80 -25.65
C ASP A 1048 5.95 -7.56 -26.32
N GLN A 1049 6.18 -7.60 -27.63
CA GLN A 1049 6.70 -6.44 -28.38
C GLN A 1049 5.68 -5.29 -28.44
N GLN A 1050 4.39 -5.59 -28.69
CA GLN A 1050 3.33 -4.59 -28.64
C GLN A 1050 3.18 -3.98 -27.23
N MET A 1051 3.13 -4.80 -26.19
CA MET A 1051 3.02 -4.35 -24.79
C MET A 1051 4.16 -3.40 -24.40
N ARG A 1052 5.40 -3.66 -24.82
CA ARG A 1052 6.54 -2.74 -24.60
C ARG A 1052 6.36 -1.40 -25.28
N GLN A 1053 5.88 -1.38 -26.54
CA GLN A 1053 5.63 -0.15 -27.29
C GLN A 1053 4.51 0.68 -26.65
N GLU A 1054 3.40 0.03 -26.27
CA GLU A 1054 2.31 0.67 -25.54
C GLU A 1054 2.78 1.21 -24.18
N ALA A 1055 3.53 0.43 -23.41
CA ALA A 1055 4.05 0.83 -22.11
C ALA A 1055 4.95 2.07 -22.21
N ALA A 1056 5.83 2.15 -23.21
CA ALA A 1056 6.65 3.33 -23.48
C ALA A 1056 5.78 4.57 -23.83
N GLY A 1057 4.74 4.40 -24.66
CA GLY A 1057 3.78 5.46 -24.97
C GLY A 1057 3.02 5.96 -23.74
N ARG A 1058 2.43 5.05 -22.95
CA ARG A 1058 1.71 5.35 -21.70
C ARG A 1058 2.63 6.07 -20.70
N ARG A 1059 3.86 5.57 -20.50
CA ARG A 1059 4.88 6.18 -19.62
C ARG A 1059 5.21 7.61 -20.02
N ASN A 1060 5.45 7.87 -21.31
CA ASN A 1060 5.78 9.20 -21.79
C ASN A 1060 4.64 10.21 -21.58
N VAL A 1061 3.38 9.81 -21.81
CA VAL A 1061 2.20 10.64 -21.51
C VAL A 1061 2.10 10.96 -20.02
N LEU A 1062 2.32 9.97 -19.15
CA LEU A 1062 2.23 10.16 -17.69
C LEU A 1062 3.37 11.04 -17.15
N ILE A 1063 4.60 10.92 -17.68
CA ILE A 1063 5.71 11.82 -17.33
C ILE A 1063 5.37 13.27 -17.68
N GLN A 1064 4.87 13.53 -18.88
CA GLN A 1064 4.44 14.89 -19.27
C GLN A 1064 3.28 15.39 -18.39
N LYS A 1065 2.38 14.51 -17.97
CA LYS A 1065 1.27 14.84 -17.04
C LYS A 1065 1.77 15.20 -15.64
N VAL A 1066 2.80 14.52 -15.13
CA VAL A 1066 3.48 14.87 -13.87
C VAL A 1066 4.18 16.23 -14.00
N LEU A 1067 5.01 16.42 -15.03
CA LEU A 1067 5.74 17.68 -15.25
C LEU A 1067 4.80 18.89 -15.42
N ALA A 1068 3.65 18.70 -16.07
CA ALA A 1068 2.64 19.74 -16.26
C ALA A 1068 1.75 19.99 -15.02
N SER A 1069 1.83 19.16 -13.98
CA SER A 1069 0.96 19.28 -12.80
C SER A 1069 1.28 20.47 -11.89
N GLY A 1070 2.56 20.86 -11.81
CA GLY A 1070 3.06 21.83 -10.83
C GLY A 1070 2.95 21.36 -9.37
N GLU A 1071 2.59 20.10 -9.11
CA GLU A 1071 2.66 19.49 -7.77
C GLU A 1071 4.14 19.18 -7.43
N GLU A 1072 4.53 19.40 -6.18
CA GLU A 1072 5.89 19.17 -5.69
C GLU A 1072 6.24 17.67 -5.70
N SER A 1073 7.25 17.28 -6.49
CA SER A 1073 7.62 15.88 -6.69
C SER A 1073 8.28 15.25 -5.46
N ARG A 1074 8.10 13.94 -5.29
CA ARG A 1074 8.71 13.14 -4.23
C ARG A 1074 10.24 13.26 -4.21
N GLU A 1075 10.81 13.80 -3.14
CA GLU A 1075 12.23 13.61 -2.83
C GLU A 1075 12.55 12.12 -2.71
N SER A 1076 13.62 11.67 -3.36
CA SER A 1076 13.97 10.26 -3.59
C SER A 1076 14.20 9.42 -2.32
N SER A 1077 14.35 10.05 -1.15
CA SER A 1077 14.54 9.42 0.16
C SER A 1077 13.26 9.32 1.00
N SER A 1078 12.15 9.95 0.59
CA SER A 1078 10.95 10.06 1.43
C SER A 1078 10.10 8.79 1.43
N GLY A 1079 10.31 7.92 2.42
CA GLY A 1079 9.64 6.62 2.60
C GLY A 1079 8.18 6.63 3.06
N ALA A 1080 7.46 7.76 2.92
CA ALA A 1080 6.06 7.88 3.30
C ALA A 1080 5.09 7.28 2.25
N ASP A 1081 5.43 7.39 0.96
CA ASP A 1081 4.65 6.88 -0.17
C ASP A 1081 5.13 5.50 -0.67
N ASP A 1082 5.94 4.80 0.12
CA ASP A 1082 6.50 3.49 -0.25
C ASP A 1082 5.48 2.36 -0.01
N PRO A 1083 5.15 1.50 -1.00
CA PRO A 1083 4.35 0.30 -0.76
C PRO A 1083 4.92 -0.60 0.36
N ALA A 1084 6.26 -0.66 0.51
CA ALA A 1084 6.93 -1.37 1.59
C ALA A 1084 6.54 -0.86 2.99
N ALA A 1085 6.12 0.41 3.10
CA ALA A 1085 5.67 1.00 4.35
C ALA A 1085 4.27 0.56 4.79
N LEU A 1086 3.44 0.09 3.85
CA LEU A 1086 2.14 -0.52 4.10
C LEU A 1086 2.26 -2.06 4.18
N TRP A 1087 3.14 -2.63 3.36
CA TRP A 1087 3.36 -4.06 3.24
C TRP A 1087 4.81 -4.42 2.90
N PRO A 1088 5.56 -5.07 3.79
CA PRO A 1088 6.89 -5.58 3.46
C PRO A 1088 6.84 -6.58 2.30
N ARG A 1089 7.60 -6.29 1.25
CA ARG A 1089 7.69 -7.14 0.05
C ARG A 1089 8.53 -8.40 0.33
N PHE A 1090 8.47 -9.36 -0.60
CA PHE A 1090 9.22 -10.62 -0.59
C PHE A 1090 10.71 -10.44 -0.22
N ASP A 1091 11.35 -9.42 -0.79
CA ASP A 1091 12.76 -9.09 -0.58
C ASP A 1091 13.09 -8.56 0.83
N GLU A 1092 12.13 -7.97 1.56
CA GLU A 1092 12.34 -7.61 2.97
C GLU A 1092 12.39 -8.83 3.89
N TYR A 1093 11.60 -9.88 3.64
CA TYR A 1093 11.57 -11.08 4.49
C TYR A 1093 12.60 -12.13 4.08
N CYS A 1094 12.98 -12.20 2.80
CA CYS A 1094 14.07 -13.06 2.33
C CYS A 1094 15.47 -12.53 2.72
N ALA A 1095 15.56 -11.33 3.31
CA ALA A 1095 16.80 -10.72 3.79
C ALA A 1095 17.31 -11.36 5.10
N HIS A 1096 17.90 -12.55 5.00
CA HIS A 1096 18.99 -12.89 5.93
C HIS A 1096 20.05 -11.78 5.84
N PHE A 1097 20.50 -11.27 6.99
CA PHE A 1097 21.29 -10.02 7.20
C PHE A 1097 22.54 -9.80 6.33
N ARG A 1098 22.95 -10.78 5.52
CA ARG A 1098 24.11 -10.70 4.61
C ARG A 1098 23.74 -10.30 3.18
N HIS A 1099 22.49 -10.52 2.73
CA HIS A 1099 22.18 -10.37 1.30
C HIS A 1099 22.05 -8.91 0.84
N GLN A 1100 21.52 -8.01 1.67
CA GLN A 1100 21.55 -6.57 1.37
C GLN A 1100 22.99 -6.02 1.35
N ALA A 1101 23.85 -6.43 2.30
CA ALA A 1101 25.25 -6.06 2.31
C ALA A 1101 26.00 -6.57 1.05
N ALA A 1102 25.71 -7.80 0.60
CA ALA A 1102 26.25 -8.34 -0.64
C ALA A 1102 25.75 -7.57 -1.89
N LEU A 1103 24.45 -7.26 -1.98
CA LEU A 1103 23.88 -6.47 -3.09
C LEU A 1103 24.31 -5.00 -3.07
N GLN A 1104 24.71 -4.48 -1.91
CA GLN A 1104 25.32 -3.16 -1.79
C GLN A 1104 26.79 -3.20 -2.23
N GLN A 1105 27.61 -4.14 -1.72
CA GLN A 1105 28.97 -4.36 -2.19
C GLN A 1105 29.05 -4.69 -3.70
N GLN A 1106 28.05 -5.37 -4.25
CA GLN A 1106 27.97 -5.65 -5.69
C GLN A 1106 27.66 -4.39 -6.50
N ARG A 1107 26.79 -3.50 -6.00
CA ARG A 1107 26.53 -2.20 -6.63
C ARG A 1107 27.72 -1.23 -6.49
N GLU A 1108 28.38 -1.23 -5.34
CA GLU A 1108 29.63 -0.48 -5.11
C GLU A 1108 30.76 -0.99 -6.02
N ARG A 1109 30.90 -2.31 -6.19
CA ARG A 1109 31.81 -2.91 -7.19
C ARG A 1109 31.46 -2.54 -8.61
N GLN A 1110 30.18 -2.63 -9.02
CA GLN A 1110 29.78 -2.24 -10.38
C GLN A 1110 29.99 -0.75 -10.64
N GLN A 1111 29.80 0.13 -9.65
CA GLN A 1111 30.14 1.54 -9.74
C GLN A 1111 31.66 1.76 -9.86
N LEU A 1112 32.47 1.01 -9.10
CA LEU A 1112 33.93 1.04 -9.22
C LEU A 1112 34.43 0.50 -10.58
N GLU A 1113 33.84 -0.58 -11.09
CA GLU A 1113 34.15 -1.17 -12.40
C GLU A 1113 33.78 -0.21 -13.54
N VAL A 1114 32.62 0.46 -13.47
CA VAL A 1114 32.22 1.50 -14.44
C VAL A 1114 33.13 2.73 -14.33
N GLN A 1115 33.53 3.14 -13.12
CA GLN A 1115 34.50 4.24 -12.94
C GLN A 1115 35.90 3.89 -13.47
N GLN A 1116 36.33 2.62 -13.35
CA GLN A 1116 37.60 2.15 -13.92
C GLN A 1116 37.55 1.99 -15.45
N GLN A 1117 36.39 1.65 -16.03
CA GLN A 1117 36.18 1.63 -17.49
C GLN A 1117 35.97 3.03 -18.10
N ALA A 1118 35.72 4.05 -17.28
CA ALA A 1118 35.54 5.44 -17.69
C ALA A 1118 36.79 6.33 -17.45
N ALA A 1119 37.90 5.76 -17.00
CA ALA A 1119 39.19 6.44 -16.89
C ALA A 1119 40.00 6.28 -18.20
N PRO A 1120 40.67 7.35 -18.70
CA PRO A 1120 41.50 7.31 -19.90
C PRO A 1120 42.90 6.72 -19.67
#